data_AF-A0A0R3RGL6-F1
#
_entry.id   AF-A0A0R3RGL6-F1
#
_cell.length_a   1.000
_cell.length_b   1.000
_cell.length_c   1.000
_cell.angle_alpha   90.00
_cell.angle_beta   90.00
_cell.angle_gamma   90.00
#
_symmetry.space_group_name_H-M   'P 1'
#
loop_
_entity.id
_entity.type
_entity.pdbx_description
1 polymer ?
#
loop_
_entity_poly.entity_id
_entity_poly.type
_entity_poly.pdbx_seq_one_letter_code
_entity_poly.pdbx_strand_id
1 'polypeptide(L)'
;LQSKWIDVIFYYVRALAARYPFETARQSLFTTFNHVQKKVSEFEIELNARIGDSASREAEVAAARADRPQEIWIAQDGKLSSGDYANIADHRAIHALRSVSTVELFRRAVPYLLHTSGLLITKIGMEEYDNISERALFQLSQLISRDECPLSSLHLIQLCILFLYAVHSLTLKNSEPDTCSLQQQQAVQMVLSLFGVILRPLHDQLPDLSDFLNGSVRLPSKMRRVLPAVFVISEWLSMPSVNRLYRSMPSLESIETSLIQIDTWKLFADVANTLVDAESKGILSRTIAHSDGKGKLEGCIETVLPEAVFLASFIDVFTVLPKSLRMSPLANVDLCNNPTLLALHARLSSLLSTAEYLDGSELPCFGFDEHLRCFAATRCTSPTIVQNMETKECSVDFDQQFDNSEFEHEATEQDLSHFSDECKHYRQTVRENQKLLEREMKGNRMIIEVRPNYLVPDTNTFIDHLISIKKIVESHRFTVLVPTTVFSELESLSRLSSSSKSTVGGQEDFQDRWVSERAKEALAYLEDLIGRQVPQVYTITSKGNLLTSLMFVTEETCGSGELKAVNDDFILSSCVNFAKTRSKPPGNVATTQSASMYTMDAEQPTRLYRSVVLLTEDRALNIKAVCENIPCRTIPSFMKWAALK
;
A
#
# COMPACT_ATOMS: atom_id res chain seq x y z
N LEU A 1 13.08 -27.71 6.19
CA LEU A 1 12.81 -27.37 7.61
C LEU A 1 11.65 -26.39 7.77
N GLN A 2 11.55 -25.31 6.98
CA GLN A 2 10.47 -24.32 7.13
C GLN A 2 9.05 -24.79 6.82
N SER A 3 8.86 -25.66 5.82
CA SER A 3 7.54 -26.28 5.58
C SER A 3 7.03 -27.04 6.79
N LYS A 4 7.93 -27.63 7.60
CA LYS A 4 7.54 -28.30 8.85
C LYS A 4 6.92 -27.35 9.86
N TRP A 5 7.32 -26.07 9.88
CA TRP A 5 6.74 -25.09 10.81
C TRP A 5 5.32 -24.71 10.41
N ILE A 6 5.05 -24.58 9.11
CA ILE A 6 3.71 -24.36 8.58
C ILE A 6 2.81 -25.51 9.04
N ASP A 7 3.23 -26.76 8.82
CA ASP A 7 2.47 -27.95 9.20
C ASP A 7 2.24 -28.03 10.71
N VAL A 8 3.30 -27.87 11.52
CA VAL A 8 3.22 -27.98 12.98
C VAL A 8 2.28 -26.94 13.57
N ILE A 9 2.43 -25.67 13.19
CA ILE A 9 1.57 -24.59 13.68
C ILE A 9 0.13 -24.80 13.19
N PHE A 10 -0.06 -25.17 11.93
CA PHE A 10 -1.38 -25.48 11.38
C PHE A 10 -2.09 -26.58 12.17
N TYR A 11 -1.43 -27.70 12.47
CA TYR A 11 -2.06 -28.80 13.19
C TYR A 11 -2.36 -28.46 14.66
N TYR A 12 -1.52 -27.66 15.33
CA TYR A 12 -1.87 -27.15 16.65
C TYR A 12 -3.08 -26.21 16.60
N VAL A 13 -3.10 -25.28 15.65
CA VAL A 13 -4.24 -24.38 15.46
C VAL A 13 -5.50 -25.19 15.13
N ARG A 14 -5.40 -26.21 14.28
CA ARG A 14 -6.51 -27.12 13.96
C ARG A 14 -7.03 -27.88 15.17
N ALA A 15 -6.14 -28.33 16.04
CA ALA A 15 -6.51 -29.02 17.27
C ALA A 15 -7.27 -28.09 18.23
N LEU A 16 -6.93 -26.81 18.27
CA LEU A 16 -7.63 -25.79 19.05
C LEU A 16 -8.93 -25.30 18.39
N ALA A 17 -9.00 -25.34 17.06
CA ALA A 17 -10.14 -24.92 16.26
C ALA A 17 -11.22 -26.02 16.08
N ALA A 18 -10.96 -27.22 16.59
CA ALA A 18 -11.92 -28.31 16.54
C ALA A 18 -13.14 -28.02 17.44
N ARG A 19 -14.29 -28.63 17.11
CA ARG A 19 -15.51 -28.56 17.93
C ARG A 19 -15.28 -28.88 19.40
N TYR A 20 -14.35 -29.79 19.67
CA TYR A 20 -13.83 -30.09 21.01
C TYR A 20 -12.32 -29.78 21.01
N PRO A 21 -11.92 -28.56 21.44
CA PRO A 21 -10.53 -28.14 21.40
C PRO A 21 -9.60 -29.03 22.23
N PHE A 22 -8.47 -29.41 21.66
CA PHE A 22 -7.40 -30.09 22.40
C PHE A 22 -6.49 -29.05 23.06
N GLU A 23 -6.91 -28.58 24.23
CA GLU A 23 -6.32 -27.43 24.93
C GLU A 23 -4.81 -27.53 25.20
N THR A 24 -4.27 -28.75 25.37
CA THR A 24 -2.83 -28.97 25.58
C THR A 24 -1.97 -28.55 24.37
N ALA A 25 -2.55 -28.47 23.18
CA ALA A 25 -1.88 -27.94 21.99
C ALA A 25 -1.52 -26.45 22.13
N ARG A 26 -2.20 -25.68 22.99
CA ARG A 26 -1.95 -24.24 23.15
C ARG A 26 -0.54 -23.94 23.62
N GLN A 27 -0.05 -24.67 24.62
CA GLN A 27 1.29 -24.44 25.16
C GLN A 27 2.38 -24.76 24.12
N SER A 28 2.19 -25.85 23.37
CA SER A 28 3.10 -26.23 22.29
C SER A 28 3.06 -25.23 21.12
N LEU A 29 1.89 -24.71 20.78
CA LEU A 29 1.72 -23.65 19.80
C LEU A 29 2.50 -22.39 20.21
N PHE A 30 2.34 -21.95 21.46
CA PHE A 30 2.99 -20.73 21.96
C PHE A 30 4.50 -20.89 22.01
N THR A 31 4.98 -22.05 22.44
CA THR A 31 6.41 -22.39 22.42
C THR A 31 6.96 -22.36 20.99
N THR A 32 6.19 -22.86 20.03
CA THR A 32 6.57 -22.80 18.61
C THR A 32 6.61 -21.35 18.12
N PHE A 33 5.61 -20.52 18.43
CA PHE A 33 5.64 -19.10 18.07
C PHE A 33 6.84 -18.34 18.66
N ASN A 34 7.23 -18.63 19.91
CA ASN A 34 8.43 -18.03 20.51
C ASN A 34 9.70 -18.39 19.73
N HIS A 35 9.80 -19.62 19.21
CA HIS A 35 10.94 -19.98 18.36
C HIS A 35 10.87 -19.29 16.98
N VAL A 36 9.67 -19.06 16.41
CA VAL A 36 9.53 -18.27 15.17
C VAL A 36 9.95 -16.82 15.43
N GLN A 37 9.50 -16.22 16.53
CA GLN A 37 9.82 -14.85 16.91
C GLN A 37 11.33 -14.62 16.96
N LYS A 38 12.07 -15.47 17.71
CA LYS A 38 13.55 -15.37 17.80
C LYS A 38 14.20 -15.34 16.42
N LYS A 39 13.71 -16.18 15.50
CA LYS A 39 14.22 -16.25 14.13
C LYS A 39 13.86 -15.00 13.31
N VAL A 40 12.68 -14.42 13.51
CA VAL A 40 12.32 -13.15 12.86
C VAL A 40 13.16 -12.00 13.42
N SER A 41 13.41 -11.95 14.73
CA SER A 41 14.31 -10.96 15.33
C SER A 41 15.73 -11.01 14.73
N GLU A 42 16.26 -12.19 14.43
CA GLU A 42 17.54 -12.32 13.69
C GLU A 42 17.46 -11.71 12.28
N PHE A 43 16.37 -11.93 11.56
CA PHE A 43 16.16 -11.35 10.22
C PHE A 43 15.96 -9.84 10.24
N GLU A 44 15.38 -9.31 11.31
CA GLU A 44 15.22 -7.88 11.55
C GLU A 44 16.59 -7.22 11.78
N ILE A 45 17.45 -7.82 12.62
CA ILE A 45 18.83 -7.34 12.83
C ILE A 45 19.60 -7.33 11.50
N GLU A 46 19.51 -8.42 10.72
CA GLU A 46 20.17 -8.50 9.41
C GLU A 46 19.63 -7.46 8.41
N LEU A 47 18.31 -7.27 8.38
CA LEU A 47 17.66 -6.30 7.49
C LEU A 47 18.07 -4.87 7.86
N ASN A 48 18.06 -4.53 9.15
CA ASN A 48 18.46 -3.23 9.65
C ASN A 48 19.93 -2.95 9.34
N ALA A 49 20.80 -3.96 9.45
CA ALA A 49 22.20 -3.85 9.03
C ALA A 49 22.35 -3.57 7.52
N ARG A 50 21.52 -4.19 6.67
CA ARG A 50 21.52 -3.98 5.21
C ARG A 50 20.92 -2.63 4.79
N ILE A 51 19.89 -2.15 5.48
CA ILE A 51 19.23 -0.86 5.20
C ILE A 51 20.07 0.31 5.75
N GLY A 52 20.91 0.04 6.76
CA GLY A 52 21.68 1.01 7.52
C GLY A 52 20.83 1.61 8.66
N ASP A 53 21.44 1.81 9.83
CA ASP A 53 20.78 2.12 11.11
C ASP A 53 19.62 3.13 10.99
N SER A 54 18.40 2.60 11.11
CA SER A 54 17.13 3.29 10.92
C SER A 54 16.60 3.92 12.21
N ALA A 55 17.00 3.44 13.39
CA ALA A 55 16.45 3.91 14.66
C ALA A 55 16.93 5.33 15.01
N SER A 56 18.23 5.61 14.82
CA SER A 56 18.77 6.97 14.98
C SER A 56 18.21 7.93 13.92
N ARG A 57 17.93 7.40 12.72
CA ARG A 57 17.41 8.18 11.59
C ARG A 57 15.90 8.37 11.62
N GLU A 58 15.10 7.49 12.23
CA GLU A 58 13.67 7.69 12.43
C GLU A 58 13.41 8.71 13.54
N ALA A 59 14.22 8.72 14.59
CA ALA A 59 14.23 9.80 15.57
C ALA A 59 14.69 11.14 14.94
N GLU A 60 15.74 11.14 14.12
CA GLU A 60 16.14 12.32 13.34
C GLU A 60 15.10 12.73 12.28
N VAL A 61 14.40 11.78 11.64
CA VAL A 61 13.37 12.05 10.63
C VAL A 61 12.09 12.51 11.30
N ALA A 62 11.73 11.99 12.47
CA ALA A 62 10.62 12.47 13.28
C ALA A 62 10.91 13.87 13.84
N ALA A 63 12.13 14.12 14.33
CA ALA A 63 12.60 15.44 14.73
C ALA A 63 12.67 16.41 13.54
N ALA A 64 13.15 15.97 12.38
CA ALA A 64 13.14 16.75 11.15
C ALA A 64 11.71 16.97 10.60
N ARG A 65 10.76 16.06 10.86
CA ARG A 65 9.33 16.23 10.53
C ARG A 65 8.65 17.23 11.45
N ALA A 66 9.16 17.44 12.68
CA ALA A 66 8.65 18.45 13.62
C ALA A 66 8.98 19.89 13.18
N ASP A 67 10.15 20.09 12.56
CA ASP A 67 10.68 21.42 12.20
C ASP A 67 10.49 21.79 10.71
N ARG A 68 10.00 20.86 9.87
CA ARG A 68 9.78 21.10 8.43
C ARG A 68 8.40 21.67 8.15
N PRO A 69 8.21 22.48 7.09
CA PRO A 69 6.89 22.88 6.62
C PRO A 69 6.03 21.67 6.22
N GLN A 70 4.70 21.77 6.33
CA GLN A 70 3.76 20.75 5.85
C GLN A 70 3.39 21.04 4.40
N GLU A 71 3.56 20.08 3.48
CA GLU A 71 3.20 20.27 2.08
C GLU A 71 1.83 19.69 1.74
N ILE A 72 0.98 20.50 1.11
CA ILE A 72 -0.32 20.10 0.56
C ILE A 72 -0.21 20.15 -0.96
N TRP A 73 -0.22 19.00 -1.62
CA TRP A 73 -0.08 18.91 -3.06
C TRP A 73 -1.47 18.91 -3.71
N ILE A 74 -1.71 19.89 -4.58
CA ILE A 74 -2.97 20.05 -5.30
C ILE A 74 -2.71 19.79 -6.78
N ALA A 75 -3.34 18.74 -7.30
CA ALA A 75 -3.29 18.43 -8.73
C ALA A 75 -4.12 19.45 -9.54
N GLN A 76 -3.90 19.50 -10.86
CA GLN A 76 -4.62 20.41 -11.76
C GLN A 76 -6.14 20.18 -11.78
N ASP A 77 -6.59 18.97 -11.44
CA ASP A 77 -8.01 18.61 -11.30
C ASP A 77 -8.59 18.99 -9.91
N GLY A 78 -7.80 19.65 -9.06
CA GLY A 78 -8.19 20.05 -7.71
C GLY A 78 -8.07 18.95 -6.65
N LYS A 79 -7.60 17.75 -7.00
CA LYS A 79 -7.40 16.68 -6.01
C LYS A 79 -6.28 17.02 -5.05
N LEU A 80 -6.59 16.88 -3.76
CA LEU A 80 -5.65 16.99 -2.66
C LEU A 80 -4.93 15.66 -2.46
N SER A 81 -3.61 15.68 -2.52
CA SER A 81 -2.76 14.63 -1.97
C SER A 81 -2.03 15.26 -0.79
N SER A 82 -2.26 14.75 0.42
CA SER A 82 -1.31 14.98 1.51
C SER A 82 0.04 14.44 1.03
N GLY A 83 1.04 15.30 0.93
CA GLY A 83 2.35 14.93 0.44
C GLY A 83 3.12 14.20 1.53
N ASP A 84 2.76 12.95 1.81
CA ASP A 84 3.68 12.10 2.56
C ASP A 84 4.85 11.79 1.62
N TYR A 85 5.99 12.42 1.93
CA TYR A 85 7.28 12.11 1.35
C TYR A 85 7.43 10.59 1.36
N ALA A 86 7.29 9.94 0.20
CA ALA A 86 7.56 8.52 0.05
C ALA A 86 8.95 8.25 0.64
N ASN A 87 8.96 7.51 1.74
CA ASN A 87 10.08 7.39 2.65
C ASN A 87 11.26 6.78 1.87
N ILE A 88 12.40 7.50 1.81
CA ILE A 88 13.65 6.98 1.21
C ILE A 88 14.09 5.66 1.93
N ALA A 89 13.62 5.45 3.17
CA ALA A 89 13.75 4.20 3.91
C ALA A 89 12.96 3.04 3.25
N ASP A 90 11.72 3.28 2.82
CA ASP A 90 10.84 2.27 2.20
C ASP A 90 11.41 1.83 0.86
N HIS A 91 11.97 2.75 0.06
CA HIS A 91 12.65 2.39 -1.19
C HIS A 91 13.85 1.46 -0.97
N ARG A 92 14.63 1.68 0.09
CA ARG A 92 15.76 0.79 0.44
C ARG A 92 15.28 -0.56 0.96
N ALA A 93 14.23 -0.60 1.78
CA ALA A 93 13.61 -1.85 2.22
C ALA A 93 13.05 -2.65 1.03
N ILE A 94 12.33 -1.99 0.12
CA ILE A 94 11.81 -2.59 -1.12
C ILE A 94 12.94 -3.15 -1.96
N HIS A 95 14.01 -2.39 -2.20
CA HIS A 95 15.16 -2.85 -2.98
C HIS A 95 15.88 -4.03 -2.29
N ALA A 96 16.12 -3.94 -0.98
CA ALA A 96 16.77 -4.96 -0.19
C ALA A 96 15.98 -6.27 -0.16
N LEU A 97 14.65 -6.22 -0.15
CA LEU A 97 13.78 -7.39 -0.16
C LEU A 97 13.53 -7.95 -1.58
N ARG A 98 13.58 -7.11 -2.63
CA ARG A 98 13.44 -7.54 -4.04
C ARG A 98 14.68 -8.24 -4.60
N SER A 99 15.87 -7.77 -4.22
CA SER A 99 17.16 -8.27 -4.72
C SER A 99 17.55 -9.66 -4.20
N VAL A 100 16.70 -10.28 -3.36
CA VAL A 100 16.94 -11.56 -2.71
C VAL A 100 16.58 -12.74 -3.62
N SER A 101 17.34 -13.85 -3.53
CA SER A 101 17.04 -15.09 -4.25
C SER A 101 15.70 -15.71 -3.81
N THR A 102 15.09 -16.55 -4.65
CA THR A 102 13.76 -17.13 -4.34
C THR A 102 13.79 -18.00 -3.09
N VAL A 103 14.90 -18.73 -2.90
CA VAL A 103 15.13 -19.58 -1.73
C VAL A 103 15.24 -18.74 -0.46
N GLU A 104 16.00 -17.64 -0.51
CA GLU A 104 16.17 -16.77 0.65
C GLU A 104 14.88 -15.99 0.95
N LEU A 105 14.15 -15.54 -0.07
CA LEU A 105 12.84 -14.92 0.12
C LEU A 105 11.84 -15.88 0.75
N PHE A 106 11.79 -17.14 0.31
CA PHE A 106 10.99 -18.18 0.98
C PHE A 106 11.44 -18.41 2.43
N ARG A 107 12.76 -18.41 2.67
CA ARG A 107 13.35 -18.60 4.00
C ARG A 107 12.93 -17.52 4.99
N ARG A 108 12.71 -16.30 4.50
CA ARG A 108 12.26 -15.15 5.29
C ARG A 108 10.74 -15.05 5.37
N ALA A 109 10.04 -15.07 4.23
CA ALA A 109 8.60 -14.83 4.16
C ALA A 109 7.77 -15.76 5.07
N VAL A 110 8.11 -17.05 5.12
CA VAL A 110 7.36 -18.03 5.94
C VAL A 110 7.43 -17.70 7.44
N PRO A 111 8.63 -17.54 8.07
CA PRO A 111 8.71 -17.07 9.45
C PRO A 111 8.01 -15.75 9.73
N TYR A 112 8.09 -14.75 8.83
CA TYR A 112 7.37 -13.48 9.03
C TYR A 112 5.86 -13.71 9.11
N LEU A 113 5.27 -14.44 8.16
CA LEU A 113 3.82 -14.74 8.18
C LEU A 113 3.40 -15.52 9.43
N LEU A 114 4.20 -16.53 9.81
CA LEU A 114 3.93 -17.32 11.02
C LEU A 114 4.03 -16.45 12.28
N HIS A 115 5.01 -15.54 12.34
CA HIS A 115 5.16 -14.63 13.46
C HIS A 115 4.01 -13.63 13.53
N THR A 116 3.60 -13.02 12.41
CA THR A 116 2.42 -12.14 12.35
C THR A 116 1.17 -12.85 12.86
N SER A 117 0.95 -14.12 12.48
CA SER A 117 -0.17 -14.90 13.01
C SER A 117 -0.03 -15.15 14.53
N GLY A 118 1.20 -15.36 15.01
CA GLY A 118 1.51 -15.51 16.42
C GLY A 118 1.23 -14.26 17.24
N LEU A 119 1.58 -13.06 16.74
CA LEU A 119 1.26 -11.77 17.38
C LEU A 119 -0.25 -11.65 17.61
N LEU A 120 -1.07 -11.92 16.60
CA LEU A 120 -2.53 -11.87 16.71
C LEU A 120 -3.11 -12.94 17.65
N ILE A 121 -2.66 -14.19 17.54
CA ILE A 121 -3.21 -15.32 18.31
C ILE A 121 -2.80 -15.24 19.78
N THR A 122 -1.55 -14.88 20.07
CA THR A 122 -1.02 -14.82 21.44
C THR A 122 -1.32 -13.49 22.12
N LYS A 123 -1.55 -12.42 21.34
CA LYS A 123 -1.70 -11.02 21.80
C LYS A 123 -0.43 -10.45 22.45
N ILE A 124 0.72 -11.06 22.23
CA ILE A 124 2.02 -10.65 22.78
C ILE A 124 2.85 -10.03 21.66
N GLY A 125 3.54 -8.91 21.92
CA GLY A 125 4.41 -8.25 20.94
C GLY A 125 3.65 -7.39 19.92
N MET A 126 2.42 -6.98 20.22
CA MET A 126 1.57 -6.22 19.29
C MET A 126 2.13 -4.85 18.91
N GLU A 127 3.07 -4.32 19.68
CA GLU A 127 3.84 -3.12 19.36
C GLU A 127 4.70 -3.24 18.09
N GLU A 128 5.06 -4.46 17.69
CA GLU A 128 5.83 -4.73 16.46
C GLU A 128 4.93 -5.08 15.27
N TYR A 129 3.61 -5.18 15.49
CA TYR A 129 2.67 -5.77 14.52
C TYR A 129 2.66 -5.06 13.17
N ASP A 130 2.59 -3.74 13.15
CA ASP A 130 2.47 -2.96 11.91
C ASP A 130 3.68 -3.19 11.01
N ASN A 131 4.88 -3.08 11.57
CA ASN A 131 6.14 -3.28 10.85
C ASN A 131 6.33 -4.73 10.37
N ILE A 132 6.05 -5.72 11.22
CA ILE A 132 6.21 -7.13 10.88
C ILE A 132 5.18 -7.58 9.84
N SER A 133 3.92 -7.16 9.97
CA SER A 133 2.83 -7.52 9.06
C SER A 133 3.03 -6.93 7.66
N GLU A 134 3.43 -5.66 7.56
CA GLU A 134 3.77 -5.01 6.31
C GLU A 134 4.89 -5.76 5.57
N ARG A 135 5.97 -6.11 6.27
CA ARG A 135 7.07 -6.90 5.69
C ARG A 135 6.66 -8.31 5.32
N ALA A 136 5.77 -8.93 6.09
CA ALA A 136 5.24 -10.26 5.78
C ALA A 136 4.42 -10.22 4.47
N LEU A 137 3.53 -9.25 4.32
CA LEU A 137 2.71 -9.05 3.11
C LEU A 137 3.57 -8.74 1.89
N PHE A 138 4.52 -7.82 2.02
CA PHE A 138 5.45 -7.48 0.94
C PHE A 138 6.21 -8.72 0.47
N GLN A 139 6.85 -9.45 1.40
CA GLN A 139 7.63 -10.64 1.06
C GLN A 139 6.77 -11.74 0.43
N LEU A 140 5.55 -11.97 0.93
CA LEU A 140 4.61 -12.92 0.34
C LEU A 140 4.25 -12.52 -1.09
N SER A 141 3.94 -11.24 -1.33
CA SER A 141 3.59 -10.73 -2.67
C SER A 141 4.71 -10.97 -3.68
N GLN A 142 5.96 -10.71 -3.28
CA GLN A 142 7.13 -10.92 -4.14
C GLN A 142 7.37 -12.41 -4.37
N LEU A 143 7.14 -13.24 -3.35
CA LEU A 143 7.38 -14.67 -3.43
C LEU A 143 6.38 -15.36 -4.36
N ILE A 144 5.07 -15.14 -4.21
CA ILE A 144 4.05 -15.81 -5.03
C ILE A 144 4.06 -15.35 -6.49
N SER A 145 4.61 -14.16 -6.76
CA SER A 145 4.78 -13.62 -8.12
C SER A 145 5.90 -14.30 -8.92
N ARG A 146 6.77 -15.11 -8.27
CA ARG A 146 7.84 -15.86 -8.93
C ARG A 146 7.35 -17.22 -9.43
N ASP A 147 7.77 -17.59 -10.63
CA ASP A 147 7.42 -18.87 -11.26
C ASP A 147 7.88 -20.06 -10.40
N GLU A 148 9.13 -20.04 -9.93
CA GLU A 148 9.77 -21.07 -9.10
C GLU A 148 9.48 -20.91 -7.59
N CYS A 149 8.33 -20.37 -7.22
CA CYS A 149 7.99 -20.20 -5.81
C CYS A 149 7.81 -21.57 -5.09
N PRO A 150 8.50 -21.81 -3.96
CA PRO A 150 8.45 -23.10 -3.25
C PRO A 150 7.15 -23.35 -2.46
N LEU A 151 6.31 -22.33 -2.27
CA LEU A 151 5.01 -22.51 -1.62
C LEU A 151 4.09 -23.35 -2.52
N SER A 152 3.42 -24.33 -1.93
CA SER A 152 2.38 -25.10 -2.60
C SER A 152 1.03 -24.42 -2.35
N SER A 153 0.00 -24.85 -3.07
CA SER A 153 -1.38 -24.43 -2.75
C SER A 153 -1.78 -24.80 -1.33
N LEU A 154 -1.37 -25.98 -0.84
CA LEU A 154 -1.61 -26.42 0.52
C LEU A 154 -0.95 -25.51 1.55
N HIS A 155 0.32 -25.12 1.34
CA HIS A 155 1.01 -24.20 2.24
C HIS A 155 0.29 -22.85 2.32
N LEU A 156 -0.22 -22.31 1.20
CA LEU A 156 -1.00 -21.06 1.22
C LEU A 156 -2.31 -21.22 1.99
N ILE A 157 -3.05 -22.32 1.79
CA ILE A 157 -4.26 -22.60 2.58
C ILE A 157 -3.91 -22.62 4.08
N GLN A 158 -2.90 -23.40 4.48
CA GLN A 158 -2.50 -23.52 5.88
C GLN A 158 -2.14 -22.17 6.49
N LEU A 159 -1.41 -21.31 5.76
CA LEU A 159 -1.05 -19.96 6.19
C LEU A 159 -2.28 -19.05 6.33
N CYS A 160 -3.15 -18.97 5.31
CA CYS A 160 -4.38 -18.16 5.35
C CYS A 160 -5.28 -18.56 6.52
N ILE A 161 -5.36 -19.86 6.81
CA ILE A 161 -6.16 -20.41 7.89
C ILE A 161 -5.69 -19.96 9.28
N LEU A 162 -4.40 -19.69 9.48
CA LEU A 162 -3.93 -19.14 10.76
C LEU A 162 -4.56 -17.78 11.06
N PHE A 163 -4.73 -16.95 10.03
CA PHE A 163 -5.34 -15.62 10.17
C PHE A 163 -6.87 -15.69 10.29
N LEU A 164 -7.53 -16.61 9.58
CA LEU A 164 -8.96 -16.86 9.81
C LEU A 164 -9.20 -17.34 11.25
N TYR A 165 -8.36 -18.24 11.76
CA TYR A 165 -8.41 -18.64 13.16
C TYR A 165 -8.17 -17.49 14.12
N ALA A 166 -7.20 -16.60 13.83
CA ALA A 166 -6.95 -15.43 14.65
C ALA A 166 -8.24 -14.58 14.81
N VAL A 167 -8.95 -14.27 13.71
CA VAL A 167 -10.21 -13.51 13.76
C VAL A 167 -11.23 -14.16 14.70
N HIS A 168 -11.43 -15.47 14.58
CA HIS A 168 -12.44 -16.19 15.37
C HIS A 168 -12.01 -16.40 16.82
N SER A 169 -10.72 -16.61 17.08
CA SER A 169 -10.18 -16.72 18.44
C SER A 169 -10.26 -15.39 19.23
N LEU A 170 -10.34 -14.27 18.50
CA LEU A 170 -10.48 -12.93 19.05
C LEU A 170 -11.95 -12.47 19.17
N THR A 171 -12.90 -13.30 18.73
CA THR A 171 -14.33 -12.99 18.84
C THR A 171 -14.74 -13.02 20.32
N LEU A 172 -15.34 -11.92 20.79
CA LEU A 172 -15.75 -11.78 22.18
C LEU A 172 -16.96 -12.68 22.46
N LYS A 173 -16.86 -13.52 23.50
CA LYS A 173 -17.89 -14.53 23.80
C LYS A 173 -19.16 -13.97 24.47
N ASN A 174 -19.20 -12.70 24.89
CA ASN A 174 -20.31 -12.10 25.65
C ASN A 174 -20.45 -10.58 25.37
N SER A 175 -20.19 -10.12 24.15
CA SER A 175 -20.28 -8.67 23.84
C SER A 175 -21.61 -8.30 23.21
N GLU A 176 -22.01 -7.04 23.41
CA GLU A 176 -23.16 -6.44 22.75
C GLU A 176 -23.11 -6.72 21.23
N PRO A 177 -24.26 -6.99 20.60
CA PRO A 177 -24.33 -7.12 19.15
C PRO A 177 -23.66 -5.88 18.52
N ASP A 178 -22.87 -6.14 17.49
CA ASP A 178 -22.17 -5.11 16.71
C ASP A 178 -20.95 -4.43 17.38
N THR A 179 -20.25 -5.14 18.27
CA THR A 179 -18.95 -4.68 18.81
C THR A 179 -17.77 -5.56 18.37
N CYS A 180 -16.66 -4.93 17.96
CA CYS A 180 -15.46 -5.62 17.47
C CYS A 180 -14.19 -5.01 18.11
N SER A 181 -13.34 -5.85 18.70
CA SER A 181 -12.08 -5.37 19.32
C SER A 181 -11.07 -4.90 18.28
N LEU A 182 -10.19 -3.95 18.64
CA LEU A 182 -9.14 -3.47 17.73
C LEU A 182 -8.27 -4.61 17.19
N GLN A 183 -7.92 -5.59 18.03
CA GLN A 183 -7.14 -6.76 17.59
C GLN A 183 -7.90 -7.63 16.59
N GLN A 184 -9.21 -7.80 16.79
CA GLN A 184 -10.05 -8.53 15.84
C GLN A 184 -10.17 -7.77 14.51
N GLN A 185 -10.26 -6.43 14.55
CA GLN A 185 -10.20 -5.58 13.36
C GLN A 185 -8.88 -5.76 12.60
N GLN A 186 -7.73 -5.70 13.30
CA GLN A 186 -6.41 -5.96 12.71
C GLN A 186 -6.31 -7.35 12.07
N ALA A 187 -6.87 -8.37 12.72
CA ALA A 187 -6.92 -9.72 12.16
C ALA A 187 -7.75 -9.78 10.86
N VAL A 188 -8.91 -9.12 10.80
CA VAL A 188 -9.72 -9.02 9.58
C VAL A 188 -8.98 -8.27 8.48
N GLN A 189 -8.38 -7.11 8.80
CA GLN A 189 -7.58 -6.34 7.84
C GLN A 189 -6.42 -7.16 7.27
N MET A 190 -5.74 -7.97 8.09
CA MET A 190 -4.71 -8.89 7.62
C MET A 190 -5.26 -9.94 6.65
N VAL A 191 -6.45 -10.51 6.92
CA VAL A 191 -7.11 -11.44 6.00
C VAL A 191 -7.45 -10.77 4.68
N LEU A 192 -8.01 -9.56 4.70
CA LEU A 192 -8.30 -8.78 3.49
C LEU A 192 -7.03 -8.41 2.71
N SER A 193 -5.93 -8.12 3.40
CA SER A 193 -4.63 -7.84 2.78
C SER A 193 -4.05 -9.08 2.12
N LEU A 194 -4.13 -10.23 2.79
CA LEU A 194 -3.73 -11.53 2.23
C LEU A 194 -4.58 -11.86 1.00
N PHE A 195 -5.90 -11.64 1.06
CA PHE A 195 -6.82 -11.85 -0.05
C PHE A 195 -6.40 -11.02 -1.27
N GLY A 196 -6.15 -9.72 -1.10
CA GLY A 196 -5.66 -8.86 -2.18
C GLY A 196 -4.32 -9.32 -2.76
N VAL A 197 -3.38 -9.73 -1.90
CA VAL A 197 -2.07 -10.27 -2.32
C VAL A 197 -2.23 -11.55 -3.15
N ILE A 198 -3.05 -12.51 -2.72
CA ILE A 198 -3.24 -13.79 -3.43
C ILE A 198 -4.19 -13.69 -4.64
N LEU A 199 -5.02 -12.64 -4.72
CA LEU A 199 -5.83 -12.33 -5.90
C LEU A 199 -4.97 -11.80 -7.05
N ARG A 200 -3.87 -11.10 -6.77
CA ARG A 200 -3.06 -10.44 -7.80
C ARG A 200 -2.55 -11.40 -8.90
N PRO A 201 -2.01 -12.60 -8.59
CA PRO A 201 -1.64 -13.56 -9.65
C PRO A 201 -2.80 -14.10 -10.50
N LEU A 202 -4.04 -14.04 -10.00
CA LEU A 202 -5.24 -14.33 -10.79
C LEU A 202 -5.63 -13.13 -11.65
N HIS A 203 -5.59 -11.93 -11.07
CA HIS A 203 -5.87 -10.66 -11.74
C HIS A 203 -4.95 -10.42 -12.94
N ASP A 204 -3.65 -10.67 -12.77
CA ASP A 204 -2.63 -10.54 -13.83
C ASP A 204 -2.86 -11.50 -15.03
N GLN A 205 -3.75 -12.49 -14.89
CA GLN A 205 -4.04 -13.52 -15.89
C GLN A 205 -5.49 -13.43 -16.43
N LEU A 206 -6.23 -12.35 -16.10
CA LEU A 206 -7.59 -12.13 -16.60
C LEU A 206 -7.70 -12.08 -18.13
N PRO A 207 -6.77 -11.48 -18.89
CA PRO A 207 -6.86 -11.45 -20.36
C PRO A 207 -6.97 -12.83 -21.00
N ASP A 208 -6.29 -13.83 -20.44
CA ASP A 208 -6.22 -15.19 -20.96
C ASP A 208 -7.23 -16.14 -20.27
N LEU A 209 -8.11 -15.61 -19.40
CA LEU A 209 -9.00 -16.42 -18.56
C LEU A 209 -9.93 -17.32 -19.38
N SER A 210 -10.43 -16.80 -20.51
CA SER A 210 -11.32 -17.56 -21.41
C SER A 210 -10.63 -18.81 -21.99
N ASP A 211 -9.34 -18.71 -22.34
CA ASP A 211 -8.57 -19.82 -22.88
C ASP A 211 -8.28 -20.89 -21.82
N PHE A 212 -8.10 -20.49 -20.55
CA PHE A 212 -7.97 -21.42 -19.43
C PHE A 212 -9.28 -22.15 -19.13
N LEU A 213 -10.42 -21.44 -19.14
CA LEU A 213 -11.75 -22.01 -18.91
C LEU A 213 -12.17 -22.97 -20.03
N ASN A 214 -11.77 -22.69 -21.27
CA ASN A 214 -11.99 -23.61 -22.40
C ASN A 214 -11.02 -24.80 -22.41
N GLY A 215 -10.06 -24.86 -21.49
CA GLY A 215 -9.01 -25.88 -21.47
C GLY A 215 -8.03 -25.82 -22.64
N SER A 216 -8.05 -24.71 -23.41
CA SER A 216 -7.19 -24.50 -24.58
C SER A 216 -5.74 -24.23 -24.16
N VAL A 217 -5.55 -23.55 -23.03
CA VAL A 217 -4.24 -23.27 -22.46
C VAL A 217 -4.15 -23.87 -21.06
N ARG A 218 -2.96 -24.38 -20.71
CA ARG A 218 -2.71 -24.90 -19.36
C ARG A 218 -2.65 -23.77 -18.35
N LEU A 219 -3.33 -23.97 -17.23
CA LEU A 219 -3.35 -23.01 -16.12
C LEU A 219 -1.91 -22.73 -15.60
N PRO A 220 -1.47 -21.46 -15.54
CA PRO A 220 -0.16 -21.07 -15.04
C PRO A 220 0.08 -21.56 -13.60
N SER A 221 1.34 -21.85 -13.26
CA SER A 221 1.72 -22.33 -11.91
C SER A 221 1.33 -21.34 -10.81
N LYS A 222 1.49 -20.03 -11.07
CA LYS A 222 1.12 -18.94 -10.15
C LYS A 222 -0.36 -18.97 -9.80
N MET A 223 -1.23 -19.02 -10.82
CA MET A 223 -2.69 -19.07 -10.64
C MET A 223 -3.12 -20.38 -9.96
N ARG A 224 -2.59 -21.52 -10.39
CA ARG A 224 -2.88 -22.83 -9.77
C ARG A 224 -2.52 -22.89 -8.28
N ARG A 225 -1.45 -22.19 -7.88
CA ARG A 225 -0.98 -22.11 -6.49
C ARG A 225 -1.95 -21.33 -5.62
N VAL A 226 -2.45 -20.18 -6.08
CA VAL A 226 -3.27 -19.26 -5.25
C VAL A 226 -4.75 -19.61 -5.21
N LEU A 227 -5.31 -20.20 -6.28
CA LEU A 227 -6.75 -20.42 -6.42
C LEU A 227 -7.42 -21.16 -5.25
N PRO A 228 -6.83 -22.23 -4.68
CA PRO A 228 -7.44 -22.89 -3.52
C PRO A 228 -7.53 -21.99 -2.28
N ALA A 229 -6.52 -21.15 -2.03
CA ALA A 229 -6.55 -20.20 -0.91
C ALA A 229 -7.52 -19.04 -1.17
N VAL A 230 -7.61 -18.56 -2.42
CA VAL A 230 -8.62 -17.58 -2.86
C VAL A 230 -10.01 -18.13 -2.56
N PHE A 231 -10.32 -19.35 -3.01
CA PHE A 231 -11.59 -20.03 -2.73
C PHE A 231 -11.91 -20.08 -1.22
N VAL A 232 -10.94 -20.48 -0.39
CA VAL A 232 -11.14 -20.59 1.06
C VAL A 232 -11.51 -19.24 1.70
N ILE A 233 -10.82 -18.16 1.33
CA ILE A 233 -11.14 -16.82 1.86
C ILE A 233 -12.49 -16.34 1.32
N SER A 234 -12.83 -16.64 0.06
CA SER A 234 -14.12 -16.31 -0.54
C SER A 234 -15.29 -16.99 0.17
N GLU A 235 -15.18 -18.28 0.49
CA GLU A 235 -16.21 -18.97 1.28
C GLU A 235 -16.35 -18.35 2.69
N TRP A 236 -15.23 -17.95 3.32
CA TRP A 236 -15.26 -17.26 4.61
C TRP A 236 -15.91 -15.87 4.54
N LEU A 237 -15.63 -15.09 3.49
CA LEU A 237 -16.25 -13.79 3.23
C LEU A 237 -17.78 -13.91 3.03
N SER A 238 -18.24 -15.04 2.47
CA SER A 238 -19.65 -15.30 2.20
C SER A 238 -20.45 -15.86 3.38
N MET A 239 -19.89 -15.83 4.60
CA MET A 239 -20.55 -16.38 5.78
C MET A 239 -21.44 -15.36 6.49
N PRO A 240 -22.69 -15.71 6.87
CA PRO A 240 -23.57 -14.82 7.62
C PRO A 240 -23.02 -14.36 8.97
N SER A 241 -22.26 -15.21 9.67
CA SER A 241 -21.61 -14.83 10.94
C SER A 241 -20.52 -13.78 10.75
N VAL A 242 -19.78 -13.88 9.65
CA VAL A 242 -18.69 -12.97 9.33
C VAL A 242 -19.22 -11.67 8.70
N ASN A 243 -20.30 -11.73 7.93
CA ASN A 243 -21.03 -10.56 7.47
C ASN A 243 -21.45 -9.64 8.64
N ARG A 244 -21.95 -10.20 9.75
CA ARG A 244 -22.24 -9.42 10.96
C ARG A 244 -21.00 -8.76 11.56
N LEU A 245 -19.85 -9.43 11.52
CA LEU A 245 -18.57 -8.87 11.96
C LEU A 245 -18.14 -7.69 11.07
N TYR A 246 -18.35 -7.77 9.76
CA TYR A 246 -18.00 -6.67 8.85
C TYR A 246 -18.84 -5.42 9.12
N ARG A 247 -20.14 -5.58 9.37
CA ARG A 247 -21.04 -4.45 9.64
C ARG A 247 -20.70 -3.68 10.91
N SER A 248 -20.04 -4.31 11.87
CA SER A 248 -19.60 -3.65 13.11
C SER A 248 -18.23 -2.96 13.00
N MET A 249 -17.52 -3.12 11.87
CA MET A 249 -16.21 -2.52 11.69
C MET A 249 -16.31 -1.10 11.11
N PRO A 250 -15.49 -0.15 11.59
CA PRO A 250 -15.49 1.22 11.08
C PRO A 250 -14.97 1.31 9.63
N SER A 251 -14.16 0.34 9.22
CA SER A 251 -13.59 0.27 7.87
C SER A 251 -13.27 -1.18 7.52
N LEU A 252 -13.49 -1.54 6.26
CA LEU A 252 -13.16 -2.84 5.66
C LEU A 252 -12.02 -2.74 4.65
N GLU A 253 -11.01 -1.93 4.94
CA GLU A 253 -9.85 -1.81 4.06
C GLU A 253 -8.73 -2.79 4.43
N SER A 254 -7.86 -3.08 3.45
CA SER A 254 -6.59 -3.77 3.73
C SER A 254 -5.66 -2.89 4.57
N ILE A 255 -4.63 -3.49 5.17
CA ILE A 255 -3.59 -2.79 5.91
C ILE A 255 -2.95 -1.75 4.98
N GLU A 256 -2.92 -0.49 5.44
CA GLU A 256 -2.17 0.57 4.78
C GLU A 256 -0.68 0.28 4.95
N THR A 257 0.02 0.04 3.84
CA THR A 257 1.45 -0.22 3.85
C THR A 257 2.19 0.71 2.90
N SER A 258 3.36 1.12 3.31
CA SER A 258 4.32 1.87 2.52
C SER A 258 5.08 0.99 1.50
N LEU A 259 5.25 -0.30 1.81
CA LEU A 259 5.98 -1.25 0.97
C LEU A 259 5.19 -1.76 -0.23
N ILE A 260 3.87 -1.92 -0.11
CA ILE A 260 3.00 -2.43 -1.17
C ILE A 260 1.61 -1.80 -1.17
N GLN A 261 1.14 -1.41 -2.35
CA GLN A 261 -0.26 -1.03 -2.53
C GLN A 261 -1.13 -2.29 -2.76
N ILE A 262 -2.11 -2.49 -1.88
CA ILE A 262 -3.03 -3.62 -1.91
C ILE A 262 -4.45 -3.05 -2.12
N ASP A 263 -4.91 -3.00 -3.37
CA ASP A 263 -6.27 -2.52 -3.67
C ASP A 263 -7.25 -3.71 -3.72
N THR A 264 -7.46 -4.38 -2.57
CA THR A 264 -8.19 -5.67 -2.50
C THR A 264 -9.55 -5.64 -3.21
N TRP A 265 -10.39 -4.66 -2.91
CA TRP A 265 -11.74 -4.55 -3.49
C TRP A 265 -11.72 -4.25 -4.98
N LYS A 266 -10.74 -3.47 -5.46
CA LYS A 266 -10.59 -3.18 -6.89
C LYS A 266 -10.17 -4.43 -7.66
N LEU A 267 -9.18 -5.16 -7.13
CA LEU A 267 -8.73 -6.43 -7.71
C LEU A 267 -9.88 -7.43 -7.75
N PHE A 268 -10.65 -7.54 -6.67
CA PHE A 268 -11.78 -8.44 -6.59
C PHE A 268 -12.90 -8.06 -7.57
N ALA A 269 -13.22 -6.77 -7.70
CA ALA A 269 -14.19 -6.25 -8.66
C ALA A 269 -13.81 -6.59 -10.11
N ASP A 270 -12.54 -6.39 -10.49
CA ASP A 270 -12.06 -6.71 -11.84
C ASP A 270 -12.17 -8.20 -12.16
N VAL A 271 -11.84 -9.05 -11.19
CA VAL A 271 -12.00 -10.51 -11.31
C VAL A 271 -13.48 -10.86 -11.45
N ALA A 272 -14.35 -10.34 -10.57
CA ALA A 272 -15.79 -10.59 -10.62
C ALA A 272 -16.42 -10.18 -11.95
N ASN A 273 -16.08 -8.99 -12.46
CA ASN A 273 -16.57 -8.48 -13.75
C ASN A 273 -16.15 -9.37 -14.92
N THR A 274 -14.91 -9.87 -14.91
CA THR A 274 -14.45 -10.80 -15.95
C THR A 274 -15.18 -12.14 -15.87
N LEU A 275 -15.52 -12.59 -14.65
CA LEU A 275 -16.30 -13.82 -14.45
C LEU A 275 -17.76 -13.67 -14.91
N VAL A 276 -18.39 -12.52 -14.67
CA VAL A 276 -19.73 -12.19 -15.22
C VAL A 276 -19.71 -12.23 -16.75
N ASP A 277 -18.69 -11.63 -17.38
CA ASP A 277 -18.53 -11.68 -18.84
C ASP A 277 -18.36 -13.13 -19.34
N ALA A 278 -17.53 -13.94 -18.67
CA ALA A 278 -17.34 -15.35 -19.00
C ALA A 278 -18.62 -16.20 -18.81
N GLU A 279 -19.42 -15.93 -17.77
CA GLU A 279 -20.72 -16.55 -17.55
C GLU A 279 -21.70 -16.17 -18.68
N SER A 280 -21.78 -14.87 -19.02
CA SER A 280 -22.69 -14.37 -20.08
C SER A 280 -22.39 -14.97 -21.46
N LYS A 281 -21.12 -15.29 -21.72
CA LYS A 281 -20.65 -15.97 -22.94
C LYS A 281 -20.83 -17.49 -22.91
N GLY A 282 -21.33 -18.05 -21.80
CA GLY A 282 -21.47 -19.50 -21.62
C GLY A 282 -20.14 -20.24 -21.52
N ILE A 283 -19.07 -19.55 -21.10
CA ILE A 283 -17.73 -20.12 -20.93
C ILE A 283 -17.54 -20.59 -19.48
N LEU A 284 -18.08 -19.86 -18.49
CA LEU A 284 -17.99 -20.23 -17.08
C LEU A 284 -19.18 -21.12 -16.66
N SER A 285 -18.90 -22.36 -16.25
CA SER A 285 -19.88 -23.20 -15.54
C SER A 285 -20.18 -22.67 -14.13
N ARG A 286 -21.46 -22.63 -13.77
CA ARG A 286 -21.95 -22.15 -12.48
C ARG A 286 -22.48 -23.26 -11.58
N THR A 287 -22.37 -23.03 -10.28
CA THR A 287 -22.93 -23.90 -9.24
C THR A 287 -24.46 -23.74 -9.18
N ILE A 288 -25.20 -24.84 -9.23
CA ILE A 288 -26.67 -24.88 -9.16
C ILE A 288 -27.10 -25.12 -7.70
N ALA A 289 -28.05 -24.31 -7.21
CA ALA A 289 -28.64 -24.50 -5.88
C ALA A 289 -29.52 -25.76 -5.81
N HIS A 290 -29.54 -26.44 -4.67
CA HIS A 290 -30.34 -27.65 -4.46
C HIS A 290 -31.87 -27.44 -4.58
N SER A 291 -32.34 -26.19 -4.56
CA SER A 291 -33.76 -25.82 -4.65
C SER A 291 -34.29 -25.69 -6.08
N ASP A 292 -33.43 -25.68 -7.10
CA ASP A 292 -33.88 -25.56 -8.48
C ASP A 292 -34.57 -26.86 -8.92
N GLY A 293 -35.85 -26.73 -9.29
CA GLY A 293 -36.79 -27.84 -9.45
C GLY A 293 -36.31 -29.01 -10.32
N LYS A 294 -36.94 -30.17 -10.09
CA LYS A 294 -36.68 -31.52 -10.65
C LYS A 294 -36.39 -31.63 -12.17
N GLY A 295 -36.59 -30.57 -12.96
CA GLY A 295 -36.35 -30.55 -14.41
C GLY A 295 -34.95 -30.11 -14.86
N LYS A 296 -34.11 -29.49 -13.99
CA LYS A 296 -32.73 -29.04 -14.33
C LYS A 296 -31.62 -30.02 -13.90
N LEU A 297 -31.97 -31.19 -13.34
CA LEU A 297 -31.00 -32.14 -12.78
C LEU A 297 -30.34 -33.07 -13.81
N GLU A 298 -30.89 -33.21 -15.02
CA GLU A 298 -30.27 -34.07 -16.06
C GLU A 298 -28.99 -33.40 -16.59
N GLY A 299 -27.83 -34.01 -16.28
CA GLY A 299 -26.52 -33.59 -16.80
C GLY A 299 -25.65 -32.74 -15.86
N CYS A 300 -26.08 -32.53 -14.61
CA CYS A 300 -25.24 -31.85 -13.60
C CYS A 300 -24.04 -32.70 -13.18
N ILE A 301 -22.89 -32.06 -12.97
CA ILE A 301 -21.64 -32.73 -12.58
C ILE A 301 -21.32 -32.37 -11.14
N GLU A 302 -21.18 -33.36 -10.26
CA GLU A 302 -20.83 -33.14 -8.86
C GLU A 302 -19.31 -33.15 -8.66
N THR A 303 -18.80 -32.23 -7.85
CA THR A 303 -17.39 -32.19 -7.45
C THR A 303 -17.23 -31.75 -6.01
N VAL A 304 -16.23 -32.31 -5.32
CA VAL A 304 -15.81 -31.87 -3.99
C VAL A 304 -14.39 -31.37 -4.09
N LEU A 305 -14.18 -30.12 -3.68
CA LEU A 305 -12.85 -29.50 -3.74
C LEU A 305 -11.93 -30.05 -2.63
N PRO A 306 -10.66 -30.38 -2.93
CA PRO A 306 -9.72 -30.90 -1.94
C PRO A 306 -9.55 -30.00 -0.72
N GLU A 307 -9.53 -28.69 -0.91
CA GLU A 307 -9.43 -27.71 0.17
C GLU A 307 -10.66 -27.69 1.09
N ALA A 308 -11.86 -27.96 0.57
CA ALA A 308 -13.07 -28.08 1.38
C ALA A 308 -13.03 -29.35 2.26
N VAL A 309 -12.50 -30.46 1.71
CA VAL A 309 -12.24 -31.68 2.49
C VAL A 309 -11.17 -31.42 3.55
N PHE A 310 -10.09 -30.76 3.14
CA PHE A 310 -8.97 -30.47 4.02
C PHE A 310 -9.38 -29.56 5.17
N LEU A 311 -10.38 -28.68 5.03
CA LEU A 311 -10.81 -27.75 6.07
C LEU A 311 -12.13 -28.13 6.74
N ALA A 312 -12.65 -29.32 6.46
CA ALA A 312 -13.86 -29.80 7.11
C ALA A 312 -13.75 -29.72 8.64
N SER A 313 -14.81 -29.24 9.29
CA SER A 313 -14.90 -29.01 10.74
C SER A 313 -13.86 -28.04 11.33
N PHE A 314 -13.26 -27.17 10.52
CA PHE A 314 -12.29 -26.20 11.00
C PHE A 314 -13.00 -24.91 11.42
N ILE A 315 -13.00 -24.61 12.72
CA ILE A 315 -13.83 -23.54 13.32
C ILE A 315 -15.32 -23.84 13.03
N ASP A 316 -16.27 -23.23 13.74
CA ASP A 316 -17.70 -23.29 13.38
C ASP A 316 -18.03 -22.56 12.04
N VAL A 317 -17.02 -22.41 11.19
CA VAL A 317 -16.97 -21.71 9.90
C VAL A 317 -17.12 -22.69 8.75
N PHE A 318 -16.28 -23.73 8.74
CA PHE A 318 -16.29 -24.73 7.68
C PHE A 318 -17.15 -25.92 8.11
N THR A 319 -18.04 -26.35 7.22
CA THR A 319 -19.01 -27.41 7.51
C THR A 319 -18.33 -28.72 7.88
N VAL A 320 -19.00 -29.52 8.71
CA VAL A 320 -18.50 -30.85 9.13
C VAL A 320 -18.35 -31.78 7.94
N LEU A 321 -19.33 -31.75 7.04
CA LEU A 321 -19.30 -32.48 5.78
C LEU A 321 -18.86 -31.52 4.68
N PRO A 322 -17.84 -31.87 3.87
CA PRO A 322 -17.43 -31.06 2.74
C PRO A 322 -18.61 -30.82 1.78
N LYS A 323 -18.77 -29.57 1.35
CA LYS A 323 -19.82 -29.16 0.41
C LYS A 323 -19.57 -29.81 -0.95
N SER A 324 -20.55 -30.58 -1.45
CA SER A 324 -20.58 -31.05 -2.83
C SER A 324 -21.10 -29.92 -3.72
N LEU A 325 -20.32 -29.53 -4.72
CA LEU A 325 -20.67 -28.49 -5.67
C LEU A 325 -21.26 -29.13 -6.93
N ARG A 326 -22.49 -28.72 -7.26
CA ARG A 326 -23.23 -29.16 -8.43
C ARG A 326 -23.01 -28.18 -9.57
N MET A 327 -22.22 -28.57 -10.56
CA MET A 327 -21.83 -27.72 -11.69
C MET A 327 -22.75 -27.94 -12.89
N SER A 328 -23.19 -26.84 -13.49
CA SER A 328 -23.93 -26.86 -14.76
C SER A 328 -23.05 -27.40 -15.91
N PRO A 329 -23.58 -28.25 -16.81
CA PRO A 329 -22.82 -28.70 -17.97
C PRO A 329 -22.57 -27.53 -18.94
N LEU A 330 -21.44 -27.59 -19.65
CA LEU A 330 -21.11 -26.67 -20.74
C LEU A 330 -21.23 -27.38 -22.08
N ALA A 331 -21.76 -26.70 -23.10
CA ALA A 331 -21.93 -27.28 -24.43
C ALA A 331 -20.59 -27.55 -25.13
N ASN A 332 -19.58 -26.71 -24.87
CA ASN A 332 -18.33 -26.68 -25.62
C ASN A 332 -17.14 -27.33 -24.89
N VAL A 333 -17.31 -27.75 -23.63
CA VAL A 333 -16.23 -28.24 -22.77
C VAL A 333 -16.69 -29.48 -22.00
N ASP A 334 -15.97 -30.59 -22.16
CA ASP A 334 -16.21 -31.82 -21.40
C ASP A 334 -15.58 -31.74 -20.00
N LEU A 335 -16.36 -31.25 -19.04
CA LEU A 335 -15.95 -31.14 -17.66
C LEU A 335 -15.97 -32.49 -16.90
N CYS A 336 -16.76 -33.47 -17.35
CA CYS A 336 -16.89 -34.78 -16.69
C CYS A 336 -15.55 -35.54 -16.70
N ASN A 337 -14.85 -35.49 -17.83
CA ASN A 337 -13.60 -36.21 -18.02
C ASN A 337 -12.35 -35.37 -17.65
N ASN A 338 -12.53 -34.12 -17.21
CA ASN A 338 -11.43 -33.24 -16.81
C ASN A 338 -11.61 -32.67 -15.40
N PRO A 339 -11.22 -33.43 -14.35
CA PRO A 339 -11.43 -33.02 -12.96
C PRO A 339 -10.66 -31.74 -12.59
N THR A 340 -9.52 -31.47 -13.24
CA THR A 340 -8.74 -30.26 -12.99
C THR A 340 -9.44 -29.00 -13.50
N LEU A 341 -10.08 -29.10 -14.67
CA LEU A 341 -10.84 -28.01 -15.26
C LEU A 341 -12.16 -27.82 -14.52
N LEU A 342 -12.87 -28.90 -14.18
CA LEU A 342 -14.06 -28.86 -13.33
C LEU A 342 -13.78 -28.16 -12.00
N ALA A 343 -12.65 -28.47 -11.35
CA ALA A 343 -12.24 -27.80 -10.11
C ALA A 343 -11.88 -26.32 -10.32
N LEU A 344 -11.39 -25.90 -11.50
CA LEU A 344 -11.18 -24.50 -11.83
C LEU A 344 -12.52 -23.75 -11.93
N HIS A 345 -13.48 -24.28 -12.69
CA HIS A 345 -14.82 -23.71 -12.80
C HIS A 345 -15.51 -23.61 -11.44
N ALA A 346 -15.44 -24.67 -10.62
CA ALA A 346 -16.04 -24.67 -9.29
C ALA A 346 -15.49 -23.56 -8.39
N ARG A 347 -14.16 -23.35 -8.37
CA ARG A 347 -13.53 -22.27 -7.59
C ARG A 347 -13.94 -20.89 -8.07
N LEU A 348 -13.90 -20.66 -9.38
CA LEU A 348 -14.24 -19.37 -9.98
C LEU A 348 -15.74 -19.06 -9.87
N SER A 349 -16.60 -20.09 -9.96
CA SER A 349 -18.02 -19.94 -9.66
C SER A 349 -18.26 -19.54 -8.21
N SER A 350 -17.55 -20.14 -7.23
CA SER A 350 -17.65 -19.68 -5.84
C SER A 350 -17.21 -18.24 -5.68
N LEU A 351 -16.12 -17.83 -6.35
CA LEU A 351 -15.61 -16.47 -6.29
C LEU A 351 -16.63 -15.44 -6.81
N LEU A 352 -17.33 -15.76 -7.91
CA LEU A 352 -18.42 -14.93 -8.42
C LEU A 352 -19.62 -14.92 -7.46
N SER A 353 -19.99 -16.07 -6.90
CA SER A 353 -21.05 -16.13 -5.88
C SER A 353 -20.72 -15.35 -4.61
N THR A 354 -19.44 -15.24 -4.26
CA THR A 354 -18.99 -14.35 -3.18
C THR A 354 -19.20 -12.89 -3.54
N ALA A 355 -18.93 -12.47 -4.79
CA ALA A 355 -19.18 -11.09 -5.20
C ALA A 355 -20.68 -10.74 -5.12
N GLU A 356 -21.54 -11.63 -5.61
CA GLU A 356 -23.01 -11.49 -5.53
C GLU A 356 -23.50 -11.43 -4.07
N TYR A 357 -22.92 -12.27 -3.20
CA TYR A 357 -23.26 -12.26 -1.77
C TYR A 357 -22.85 -10.94 -1.08
N LEU A 358 -21.65 -10.43 -1.39
CA LEU A 358 -21.13 -9.20 -0.79
C LEU A 358 -21.86 -7.95 -1.31
N ASP A 359 -22.33 -7.98 -2.56
CA ASP A 359 -23.23 -6.94 -3.09
C ASP A 359 -24.56 -6.92 -2.33
N GLY A 360 -25.21 -8.08 -2.17
CA GLY A 360 -26.43 -8.22 -1.34
C GLY A 360 -26.21 -8.00 0.17
N SER A 361 -24.97 -7.80 0.60
CA SER A 361 -24.61 -7.52 1.98
C SER A 361 -24.62 -6.02 2.33
N GLU A 362 -24.79 -5.14 1.34
CA GLU A 362 -24.79 -3.67 1.48
C GLU A 362 -23.47 -3.14 2.07
N LEU A 363 -22.33 -3.67 1.62
CA LEU A 363 -21.03 -3.19 2.09
C LEU A 363 -20.67 -1.82 1.49
N PRO A 364 -20.11 -0.89 2.28
CA PRO A 364 -19.76 0.44 1.78
C PRO A 364 -18.54 0.44 0.85
N CYS A 365 -17.73 -0.61 0.87
CA CYS A 365 -16.45 -0.70 0.15
C CYS A 365 -16.52 -1.48 -1.16
N PHE A 366 -17.61 -2.21 -1.42
CA PHE A 366 -17.75 -3.09 -2.59
C PHE A 366 -19.23 -3.32 -2.91
N GLY A 367 -19.58 -3.22 -4.19
CA GLY A 367 -20.93 -3.53 -4.67
C GLY A 367 -21.03 -3.41 -6.19
N PHE A 368 -22.20 -3.74 -6.73
CA PHE A 368 -22.52 -3.54 -8.14
C PHE A 368 -22.94 -2.08 -8.37
N ASP A 369 -22.19 -1.38 -9.21
CA ASP A 369 -22.52 -0.02 -9.61
C ASP A 369 -23.51 -0.07 -10.78
N GLU A 370 -24.76 0.34 -10.54
CA GLU A 370 -25.81 0.34 -11.56
C GLU A 370 -25.50 1.26 -12.75
N HIS A 371 -24.75 2.35 -12.53
CA HIS A 371 -24.38 3.29 -13.58
C HIS A 371 -23.27 2.74 -14.47
N LEU A 372 -22.25 2.12 -13.87
CA LEU A 372 -21.15 1.49 -14.59
C LEU A 372 -21.50 0.08 -15.10
N ARG A 373 -22.61 -0.50 -14.60
CA ARG A 373 -23.08 -1.86 -14.87
C ARG A 373 -22.00 -2.91 -14.60
N CYS A 374 -21.25 -2.72 -13.53
CA CYS A 374 -20.18 -3.62 -13.13
C CYS A 374 -19.94 -3.53 -11.62
N PHE A 375 -19.33 -4.56 -11.05
CA PHE A 375 -18.81 -4.49 -9.69
C PHE A 375 -17.72 -3.43 -9.60
N ALA A 376 -17.75 -2.65 -8.51
CA ALA A 376 -16.78 -1.60 -8.26
C ALA A 376 -16.37 -1.58 -6.78
N ALA A 377 -15.16 -1.08 -6.54
CA ALA A 377 -14.75 -0.68 -5.20
C ALA A 377 -15.33 0.71 -4.92
N THR A 378 -16.21 0.79 -3.93
CA THR A 378 -16.82 2.05 -3.51
C THR A 378 -15.90 2.68 -2.48
N ARG A 379 -15.34 3.86 -2.75
CA ARG A 379 -14.47 4.50 -1.76
C ARG A 379 -15.34 5.00 -0.61
N CYS A 380 -15.01 4.62 0.62
CA CYS A 380 -15.51 5.28 1.81
C CYS A 380 -15.15 6.77 1.72
N THR A 381 -16.08 7.62 1.28
CA THR A 381 -16.05 9.02 1.67
C THR A 381 -16.21 9.05 3.17
N SER A 382 -15.24 9.59 3.89
CA SER A 382 -15.36 9.92 5.32
C SER A 382 -16.74 10.51 5.61
N PRO A 383 -17.33 10.25 6.79
CA PRO A 383 -18.74 10.53 7.05
C PRO A 383 -19.01 12.01 6.80
N THR A 384 -19.63 12.29 5.66
CA THR A 384 -20.15 13.62 5.40
C THR A 384 -21.32 13.73 6.35
N ILE A 385 -21.21 14.67 7.28
CA ILE A 385 -22.28 15.13 8.14
C ILE A 385 -23.47 15.42 7.23
N VAL A 386 -24.40 14.46 7.13
CA VAL A 386 -25.70 14.72 6.52
C VAL A 386 -26.46 15.50 7.58
N GLN A 387 -26.40 16.82 7.42
CA GLN A 387 -27.34 17.72 8.05
C GLN A 387 -28.76 17.27 7.71
N ASN A 388 -29.50 16.91 8.75
CA ASN A 388 -30.92 17.11 8.96
C ASN A 388 -31.85 17.06 7.73
N MET A 389 -32.74 16.05 7.71
CA MET A 389 -34.17 16.34 7.65
C MET A 389 -35.01 15.21 8.26
N GLU A 390 -35.61 15.54 9.40
CA GLU A 390 -36.95 15.17 9.88
C GLU A 390 -37.42 13.71 9.80
N THR A 391 -37.55 13.04 10.96
CA THR A 391 -38.88 12.70 11.50
C THR A 391 -38.87 12.23 12.97
N LYS A 392 -39.56 13.02 13.80
CA LYS A 392 -40.44 12.68 14.93
C LYS A 392 -39.93 11.82 16.10
N GLU A 393 -39.61 12.57 17.16
CA GLU A 393 -39.92 12.34 18.58
C GLU A 393 -40.84 11.15 18.92
N CYS A 394 -40.38 10.28 19.82
CA CYS A 394 -41.20 9.85 20.94
C CYS A 394 -40.30 9.56 22.16
N SER A 395 -40.33 10.48 23.09
CA SER A 395 -39.73 10.43 24.43
C SER A 395 -40.42 9.41 25.32
N VAL A 396 -39.66 8.57 26.03
CA VAL A 396 -40.08 8.02 27.32
C VAL A 396 -38.87 7.88 28.24
N ASP A 397 -38.82 8.71 29.28
CA ASP A 397 -37.96 8.60 30.45
C ASP A 397 -38.24 7.30 31.21
N PHE A 398 -37.20 6.63 31.73
CA PHE A 398 -37.28 5.95 33.02
C PHE A 398 -35.87 5.76 33.60
N ASP A 399 -35.45 6.72 34.44
CA ASP A 399 -34.48 6.50 35.49
C ASP A 399 -35.17 5.78 36.66
N GLN A 400 -34.57 4.71 37.18
CA GLN A 400 -34.32 4.43 38.61
C GLN A 400 -34.21 2.93 38.94
N GLN A 401 -33.08 2.61 39.58
CA GLN A 401 -32.89 1.70 40.73
C GLN A 401 -33.15 0.19 40.57
N PHE A 402 -32.14 -0.61 40.90
CA PHE A 402 -32.10 -1.71 41.90
C PHE A 402 -30.88 -2.57 41.55
N ASP A 403 -29.73 -2.37 42.19
CA ASP A 403 -29.30 -2.85 43.50
C ASP A 403 -28.77 -4.30 43.50
N ASN A 404 -27.57 -4.37 44.07
CA ASN A 404 -26.67 -5.45 44.45
C ASN A 404 -27.22 -6.88 44.58
N SER A 405 -26.47 -7.85 44.03
CA SER A 405 -26.09 -9.03 44.81
C SER A 405 -24.72 -9.55 44.36
N GLU A 406 -23.72 -9.27 45.19
CA GLU A 406 -22.44 -9.95 45.23
C GLU A 406 -22.63 -11.42 45.63
N PHE A 407 -21.86 -12.31 45.02
CA PHE A 407 -21.37 -13.51 45.70
C PHE A 407 -19.88 -13.67 45.40
N GLU A 408 -19.11 -13.53 46.47
CA GLU A 408 -17.67 -13.66 46.54
C GLU A 408 -17.18 -15.09 46.28
N HIS A 409 -16.02 -15.20 45.65
CA HIS A 409 -15.00 -16.15 46.08
C HIS A 409 -13.62 -15.49 45.98
N GLU A 410 -13.07 -15.15 47.14
CA GLU A 410 -11.72 -14.63 47.36
C GLU A 410 -10.63 -15.70 47.25
N ALA A 411 -9.46 -15.28 46.72
CA ALA A 411 -8.07 -15.58 47.12
C ALA A 411 -7.17 -15.41 45.88
N THR A 412 -6.15 -14.55 45.77
CA THR A 412 -5.42 -13.67 46.70
C THR A 412 -4.64 -12.66 45.83
N GLU A 413 -5.01 -11.38 45.83
CA GLU A 413 -4.23 -10.29 45.19
C GLU A 413 -3.98 -9.19 46.23
N GLN A 414 -2.87 -9.28 46.95
CA GLN A 414 -2.38 -8.16 47.77
C GLN A 414 -0.87 -8.08 47.61
N ASP A 415 -0.41 -7.52 46.48
CA ASP A 415 0.86 -6.79 46.39
C ASP A 415 1.11 -6.06 45.04
N LEU A 416 0.16 -6.05 44.10
CA LEU A 416 0.36 -5.48 42.74
C LEU A 416 -0.30 -4.11 42.50
N SER A 417 -1.06 -3.55 43.45
CA SER A 417 -1.81 -2.31 43.25
C SER A 417 -0.92 -1.05 43.25
N HIS A 418 0.12 -1.01 44.09
CA HIS A 418 0.93 0.21 44.25
C HIS A 418 1.88 0.48 43.08
N PHE A 419 2.37 -0.56 42.38
CA PHE A 419 3.15 -0.42 41.15
C PHE A 419 2.28 -0.10 39.92
N SER A 420 1.00 -0.50 39.96
CA SER A 420 0.05 -0.29 38.85
C SER A 420 -0.32 1.18 38.72
N ASP A 421 -0.51 1.88 39.83
CA ASP A 421 -1.04 3.25 39.80
C ASP A 421 0.04 4.29 39.49
N GLU A 422 1.27 4.10 39.95
CA GLU A 422 2.41 4.94 39.55
C GLU A 422 2.77 4.75 38.07
N CYS A 423 2.66 3.52 37.56
CA CYS A 423 2.89 3.21 36.15
C CYS A 423 1.74 3.70 35.25
N LYS A 424 0.48 3.65 35.72
CA LYS A 424 -0.67 4.28 35.05
C LYS A 424 -0.53 5.79 35.03
N HIS A 425 -0.11 6.42 36.13
CA HIS A 425 0.10 7.85 36.20
C HIS A 425 1.22 8.29 35.26
N TYR A 426 2.37 7.60 35.25
CA TYR A 426 3.45 7.85 34.30
C TYR A 426 2.99 7.68 32.84
N ARG A 427 2.22 6.63 32.52
CA ARG A 427 1.65 6.41 31.17
C ARG A 427 0.60 7.46 30.79
N GLN A 428 -0.15 7.98 31.76
CA GLN A 428 -1.11 9.07 31.57
C GLN A 428 -0.37 10.37 31.27
N THR A 429 0.65 10.70 32.07
CA THR A 429 1.47 11.90 31.90
C THR A 429 2.27 11.85 30.60
N VAL A 430 2.82 10.68 30.21
CA VAL A 430 3.47 10.50 28.90
C VAL A 430 2.47 10.67 27.75
N ARG A 431 1.23 10.16 27.87
CA ARG A 431 0.19 10.37 26.87
C ARG A 431 -0.28 11.82 26.78
N GLU A 432 -0.42 12.50 27.91
CA GLU A 432 -0.77 13.92 27.94
C GLU A 432 0.36 14.79 27.39
N ASN A 433 1.61 14.49 27.75
CA ASN A 433 2.78 15.16 27.19
C ASN A 433 2.93 14.87 25.70
N GLN A 434 2.61 13.66 25.23
CA GLN A 434 2.62 13.31 23.81
C GLN A 434 1.48 13.97 23.03
N LYS A 435 0.29 14.10 23.63
CA LYS A 435 -0.83 14.87 23.06
C LYS A 435 -0.60 16.38 23.08
N LEU A 436 0.11 16.89 24.10
CA LEU A 436 0.57 18.28 24.18
C LEU A 436 1.67 18.53 23.15
N LEU A 437 2.64 17.63 22.99
CA LEU A 437 3.63 17.68 21.91
C LEU A 437 2.94 17.61 20.55
N GLU A 438 1.98 16.70 20.33
CA GLU A 438 1.25 16.59 19.07
C GLU A 438 0.39 17.83 18.77
N ARG A 439 -0.17 18.48 19.81
CA ARG A 439 -0.89 19.76 19.68
C ARG A 439 0.06 20.92 19.40
N GLU A 440 1.19 21.01 20.09
CA GLU A 440 2.22 22.02 19.83
C GLU A 440 2.88 21.84 18.46
N MET A 441 3.12 20.58 18.03
CA MET A 441 3.68 20.22 16.72
C MET A 441 2.70 20.44 15.55
N LYS A 442 1.38 20.39 15.81
CA LYS A 442 0.34 20.68 14.79
C LYS A 442 -0.10 22.14 14.76
N GLY A 443 0.07 22.89 15.85
CA GLY A 443 -0.44 24.26 16.01
C GLY A 443 0.33 25.35 15.26
N ASN A 444 1.66 25.20 15.10
CA ASN A 444 2.53 26.29 14.59
C ASN A 444 3.29 25.99 13.29
N ARG A 445 2.93 24.92 12.57
CA ARG A 445 3.70 24.47 11.40
C ARG A 445 3.35 25.27 10.14
N MET A 446 4.36 25.87 9.50
CA MET A 446 4.23 26.53 8.19
C MET A 446 3.66 25.55 7.15
N ILE A 447 2.61 25.93 6.43
CA ILE A 447 1.97 25.08 5.40
C ILE A 447 2.40 25.58 4.02
N ILE A 448 2.93 24.71 3.18
CA ILE A 448 3.23 24.98 1.78
C ILE A 448 2.11 24.38 0.92
N GLU A 449 1.33 25.23 0.27
CA GLU A 449 0.39 24.83 -0.76
C GLU A 449 1.14 24.69 -2.10
N VAL A 450 1.28 23.45 -2.56
CA VAL A 450 2.04 23.10 -3.77
C VAL A 450 1.07 22.88 -4.92
N ARG A 451 1.15 23.73 -5.96
CA ARG A 451 0.42 23.59 -7.24
C ARG A 451 1.39 23.49 -8.40
N PRO A 452 1.94 22.31 -8.70
CA PRO A 452 3.00 22.15 -9.69
C PRO A 452 2.58 22.65 -11.07
N ASN A 453 3.27 23.67 -11.56
CA ASN A 453 3.16 24.18 -12.93
C ASN A 453 4.53 24.23 -13.62
N TYR A 454 5.57 24.51 -12.83
CA TYR A 454 6.95 24.63 -13.28
C TYR A 454 7.80 23.56 -12.64
N LEU A 455 8.56 22.83 -13.47
CA LEU A 455 9.40 21.72 -13.06
C LEU A 455 10.85 22.05 -13.39
N VAL A 456 11.72 21.99 -12.38
CA VAL A 456 13.16 22.26 -12.53
C VAL A 456 13.92 20.96 -12.36
N PRO A 457 14.35 20.27 -13.43
CA PRO A 457 15.24 19.12 -13.34
C PRO A 457 16.69 19.53 -13.04
N ASP A 458 17.38 18.72 -12.25
CA ASP A 458 18.85 18.77 -12.11
C ASP A 458 19.56 18.00 -13.25
N THR A 459 20.89 17.97 -13.26
CA THR A 459 21.66 17.25 -14.29
C THR A 459 21.45 15.74 -14.22
N ASN A 460 21.44 15.15 -13.02
CA ASN A 460 21.30 13.71 -12.83
C ASN A 460 19.95 13.19 -13.33
N THR A 461 18.87 13.97 -13.19
CA THR A 461 17.56 13.60 -13.73
C THR A 461 17.57 13.47 -15.25
N PHE A 462 18.36 14.27 -15.98
CA PHE A 462 18.54 14.09 -17.42
C PHE A 462 19.36 12.84 -17.77
N ILE A 463 20.36 12.51 -16.97
CA ILE A 463 21.20 11.32 -17.19
C ILE A 463 20.39 10.03 -16.94
N ASP A 464 19.68 9.96 -15.81
CA ASP A 464 19.02 8.74 -15.35
C ASP A 464 17.60 8.58 -15.89
N HIS A 465 16.87 9.68 -16.11
CA HIS A 465 15.42 9.68 -16.34
C HIS A 465 14.97 10.41 -17.61
N LEU A 466 15.82 10.50 -18.64
CA LEU A 466 15.52 11.19 -19.90
C LEU A 466 14.18 10.79 -20.52
N ILE A 467 13.85 9.50 -20.51
CA ILE A 467 12.58 8.97 -21.06
C ILE A 467 11.38 9.52 -20.30
N SER A 468 11.46 9.61 -18.97
CA SER A 468 10.40 10.16 -18.13
C SER A 468 10.26 11.66 -18.35
N ILE A 469 11.38 12.39 -18.52
CA ILE A 469 11.35 13.82 -18.86
C ILE A 469 10.67 14.06 -20.22
N LYS A 470 10.94 13.21 -21.23
CA LYS A 470 10.23 13.25 -22.52
C LYS A 470 8.71 13.14 -22.34
N LYS A 471 8.25 12.17 -21.57
CA LYS A 471 6.82 11.99 -21.26
C LYS A 471 6.21 13.19 -20.52
N ILE A 472 6.97 13.82 -19.62
CA ILE A 472 6.52 15.03 -18.91
C ILE A 472 6.30 16.16 -19.92
N VAL A 473 7.25 16.40 -20.82
CA VAL A 473 7.13 17.43 -21.87
C VAL A 473 5.96 17.10 -22.82
N GLU A 474 5.87 15.86 -23.30
CA GLU A 474 4.80 15.38 -24.19
C GLU A 474 3.40 15.42 -23.54
N SER A 475 3.31 15.45 -22.21
CA SER A 475 2.02 15.55 -21.52
C SER A 475 1.33 16.89 -21.73
N HIS A 476 2.08 17.94 -22.07
CA HIS A 476 1.60 19.31 -22.19
C HIS A 476 0.98 19.92 -20.92
N ARG A 477 1.13 19.24 -19.76
CA ARG A 477 0.54 19.66 -18.48
C ARG A 477 1.46 20.54 -17.65
N PHE A 478 2.77 20.49 -17.87
CA PHE A 478 3.76 21.17 -17.05
C PHE A 478 4.77 21.91 -17.92
N THR A 479 5.34 22.99 -17.39
CA THR A 479 6.43 23.73 -18.02
C THR A 479 7.77 23.26 -17.43
N VAL A 480 8.66 22.74 -18.26
CA VAL A 480 10.00 22.30 -17.83
C VAL A 480 10.98 23.47 -17.97
N LEU A 481 11.66 23.79 -16.88
CA LEU A 481 12.60 24.90 -16.76
C LEU A 481 14.01 24.33 -16.58
N VAL A 482 14.83 24.40 -17.63
CA VAL A 482 16.19 23.84 -17.61
C VAL A 482 17.18 24.92 -17.14
N PRO A 483 17.86 24.75 -15.99
CA PRO A 483 18.86 25.70 -15.54
C PRO A 483 20.04 25.82 -16.52
N THR A 484 20.58 27.02 -16.70
CA THR A 484 21.82 27.28 -17.46
C THR A 484 23.01 26.45 -16.97
N THR A 485 23.09 26.21 -15.66
CA THR A 485 24.11 25.35 -15.05
C THR A 485 24.00 23.90 -15.51
N VAL A 486 22.77 23.36 -15.60
CA VAL A 486 22.53 21.98 -16.08
C VAL A 486 22.97 21.82 -17.52
N PHE A 487 22.71 22.82 -18.37
CA PHE A 487 23.22 22.84 -19.74
C PHE A 487 24.75 22.77 -19.79
N SER A 488 25.42 23.60 -18.99
CA SER A 488 26.87 23.67 -18.93
C SER A 488 27.50 22.36 -18.44
N GLU A 489 26.85 21.69 -17.47
CA GLU A 489 27.27 20.38 -16.97
C GLU A 489 27.07 19.28 -18.00
N LEU A 490 25.90 19.17 -18.63
CA LEU A 490 25.65 18.17 -19.67
C LEU A 490 26.63 18.32 -20.83
N GLU A 491 26.91 19.55 -21.25
CA GLU A 491 27.89 19.85 -22.29
C GLU A 491 29.30 19.41 -21.89
N SER A 492 29.69 19.65 -20.64
CA SER A 492 30.97 19.20 -20.09
C SER A 492 31.06 17.68 -20.01
N LEU A 493 30.02 17.00 -19.52
CA LEU A 493 29.90 15.54 -19.42
C LEU A 493 29.97 14.84 -20.79
N SER A 494 29.38 15.46 -21.82
CA SER A 494 29.41 14.94 -23.19
C SER A 494 30.84 14.90 -23.79
N ARG A 495 31.74 15.79 -23.32
CA ARG A 495 33.11 15.94 -23.85
C ARG A 495 34.15 15.03 -23.19
N LEU A 496 33.86 14.45 -22.02
CA LEU A 496 34.82 13.58 -21.30
C LEU A 496 35.31 12.38 -22.13
N SER A 497 34.49 11.87 -23.06
CA SER A 497 34.86 10.75 -23.95
C SER A 497 35.98 11.08 -24.98
N SER A 498 36.31 12.35 -25.21
CA SER A 498 37.27 12.74 -26.26
C SER A 498 38.70 12.98 -25.75
N SER A 499 38.92 13.03 -24.43
CA SER A 499 40.20 13.51 -23.85
C SER A 499 41.01 12.46 -23.08
N SER A 500 40.50 11.26 -22.78
CA SER A 500 41.27 10.25 -22.05
C SER A 500 42.09 9.37 -23.00
N LYS A 501 43.40 9.67 -23.07
CA LYS A 501 44.39 8.71 -23.58
C LYS A 501 44.33 7.45 -22.72
N SER A 502 44.30 6.31 -23.40
CA SER A 502 44.28 4.95 -22.88
C SER A 502 45.26 4.69 -21.73
N THR A 503 44.74 4.39 -20.54
CA THR A 503 45.41 3.55 -19.54
C THR A 503 44.38 2.72 -18.76
N VAL A 504 44.30 1.44 -19.14
CA VAL A 504 43.93 0.27 -18.31
C VAL A 504 42.58 0.29 -17.57
N GLY A 505 41.51 -0.07 -18.28
CA GLY A 505 40.64 -1.22 -17.97
C GLY A 505 40.07 -1.37 -16.56
N GLY A 506 39.59 -0.28 -15.95
CA GLY A 506 38.84 -0.31 -14.68
C GLY A 506 37.33 -0.18 -14.88
N GLN A 507 36.55 -0.61 -13.89
CA GLN A 507 35.08 -0.49 -13.84
C GLN A 507 34.59 0.98 -13.94
N GLU A 508 35.47 1.94 -13.62
CA GLU A 508 35.26 3.40 -13.73
C GLU A 508 35.20 3.89 -15.19
N ASP A 509 35.98 3.31 -16.12
CA ASP A 509 35.96 3.67 -17.55
C ASP A 509 34.59 3.39 -18.19
N PHE A 510 33.87 2.37 -17.69
CA PHE A 510 32.55 2.01 -18.20
C PHE A 510 31.49 3.03 -17.73
N GLN A 511 31.58 3.45 -16.47
CA GLN A 511 30.65 4.42 -15.89
C GLN A 511 30.81 5.79 -16.54
N ASP A 512 32.04 6.27 -16.74
CA ASP A 512 32.30 7.57 -17.37
C ASP A 512 31.84 7.60 -18.83
N ARG A 513 32.02 6.49 -19.56
CA ARG A 513 31.49 6.33 -20.92
C ARG A 513 29.97 6.35 -20.93
N TRP A 514 29.32 5.62 -20.02
CA TRP A 514 27.87 5.56 -19.91
C TRP A 514 27.28 6.94 -19.60
N VAL A 515 27.84 7.69 -18.65
CA VAL A 515 27.41 9.05 -18.31
C VAL A 515 27.62 9.99 -19.51
N SER A 516 28.75 9.87 -20.21
CA SER A 516 29.04 10.70 -21.40
C SER A 516 28.06 10.43 -22.55
N GLU A 517 27.68 9.18 -22.79
CA GLU A 517 26.67 8.82 -23.80
C GLU A 517 25.28 9.33 -23.43
N ARG A 518 24.86 9.17 -22.18
CA ARG A 518 23.57 9.70 -21.68
C ARG A 518 23.52 11.23 -21.74
N ALA A 519 24.61 11.92 -21.41
CA ALA A 519 24.71 13.37 -21.55
C ALA A 519 24.55 13.82 -23.01
N LYS A 520 25.15 13.09 -23.97
CA LYS A 520 24.96 13.37 -25.42
C LYS A 520 23.52 13.17 -25.86
N GLU A 521 22.86 12.10 -25.40
CA GLU A 521 21.44 11.86 -25.70
C GLU A 521 20.53 12.95 -25.12
N ALA A 522 20.82 13.42 -23.91
CA ALA A 522 20.08 14.51 -23.28
C ALA A 522 20.26 15.84 -24.04
N LEU A 523 21.50 16.18 -24.44
CA LEU A 523 21.78 17.37 -25.25
C LEU A 523 21.10 17.32 -26.62
N ALA A 524 21.18 16.18 -27.32
CA ALA A 524 20.53 16.00 -28.62
C ALA A 524 19.00 16.17 -28.51
N TYR A 525 18.40 15.70 -27.41
CA TYR A 525 16.98 15.93 -27.15
C TYR A 525 16.66 17.41 -26.89
N LEU A 526 17.48 18.10 -26.10
CA LEU A 526 17.30 19.54 -25.84
C LEU A 526 17.49 20.36 -27.14
N GLU A 527 18.44 20.01 -28.00
CA GLU A 527 18.63 20.60 -29.33
C GLU A 527 17.42 20.40 -30.24
N ASP A 528 16.85 19.19 -30.27
CA ASP A 528 15.62 18.90 -31.02
C ASP A 528 14.43 19.74 -30.52
N LEU A 529 14.30 19.92 -29.20
CA LEU A 529 13.29 20.80 -28.60
C LEU A 529 13.48 22.28 -29.00
N ILE A 530 14.73 22.75 -29.08
CA ILE A 530 15.06 24.10 -29.57
C ILE A 530 14.64 24.25 -31.03
N GLY A 531 15.00 23.28 -31.88
CA GLY A 531 14.65 23.27 -33.30
C GLY A 531 13.14 23.27 -33.55
N ARG A 532 12.37 22.59 -32.70
CA ARG A 532 10.90 22.53 -32.77
C ARG A 532 10.19 23.70 -32.08
N GLN A 533 10.90 24.54 -31.33
CA GLN A 533 10.34 25.65 -30.54
C GLN A 533 9.15 25.23 -29.66
N VAL A 534 9.33 24.16 -28.87
CA VAL A 534 8.26 23.64 -28.01
C VAL A 534 7.91 24.67 -26.92
N PRO A 535 6.64 25.14 -26.81
CA PRO A 535 6.27 26.28 -25.96
C PRO A 535 6.27 25.99 -24.46
N GLN A 536 6.61 24.77 -24.05
CA GLN A 536 6.53 24.31 -22.66
C GLN A 536 7.90 24.03 -22.04
N VAL A 537 8.98 24.34 -22.76
CA VAL A 537 10.34 24.15 -22.27
C VAL A 537 11.10 25.47 -22.39
N TYR A 538 11.66 25.94 -21.28
CA TYR A 538 12.40 27.21 -21.21
C TYR A 538 13.73 27.02 -20.50
N THR A 539 14.70 27.86 -20.85
CA THR A 539 15.93 28.00 -20.07
C THR A 539 15.69 28.99 -18.94
N ILE A 540 16.16 28.66 -17.73
CA ILE A 540 16.10 29.54 -16.57
C ILE A 540 17.50 29.89 -16.05
N THR A 541 17.68 31.14 -15.64
CA THR A 541 18.94 31.61 -15.06
C THR A 541 19.00 31.44 -13.54
N SER A 542 20.20 31.49 -12.95
CA SER A 542 20.39 31.49 -11.49
C SER A 542 19.66 32.63 -10.77
N LYS A 543 19.44 33.74 -11.48
CA LYS A 543 18.65 34.90 -11.01
C LYS A 543 17.13 34.71 -11.13
N GLY A 544 16.67 33.56 -11.63
CA GLY A 544 15.26 33.24 -11.80
C GLY A 544 14.60 33.88 -13.04
N ASN A 545 15.39 34.35 -14.02
CA ASN A 545 14.83 34.92 -15.25
C ASN A 545 14.62 33.82 -16.31
N LEU A 546 13.45 33.80 -16.93
CA LEU A 546 13.16 32.95 -18.07
C LEU A 546 13.71 33.58 -19.34
N LEU A 547 14.44 32.80 -20.13
CA LEU A 547 14.78 33.19 -21.49
C LEU A 547 13.55 33.03 -22.40
N THR A 548 13.47 33.85 -23.46
CA THR A 548 12.30 33.90 -24.36
C THR A 548 12.04 32.59 -25.10
N SER A 549 13.05 31.73 -25.23
CA SER A 549 12.94 30.35 -25.70
C SER A 549 14.01 29.48 -25.03
N LEU A 550 13.89 28.16 -25.17
CA LEU A 550 14.98 27.23 -24.85
C LEU A 550 16.22 27.61 -25.67
N MET A 551 17.34 27.89 -25.00
CA MET A 551 18.62 28.22 -25.62
C MET A 551 19.78 27.80 -24.72
N PHE A 552 20.91 27.41 -25.33
CA PHE A 552 22.17 27.19 -24.63
C PHE A 552 22.80 28.54 -24.29
N VAL A 553 22.80 28.91 -23.01
CA VAL A 553 23.39 30.16 -22.52
C VAL A 553 24.22 29.86 -21.28
N THR A 554 25.48 30.26 -21.30
CA THR A 554 26.38 30.21 -20.14
C THR A 554 26.32 31.54 -19.40
N GLU A 555 26.11 31.50 -18.08
CA GLU A 555 26.13 32.69 -17.24
C GLU A 555 27.55 33.07 -16.82
N GLU A 556 27.92 34.34 -16.99
CA GLU A 556 29.12 34.89 -16.36
C GLU A 556 28.85 35.06 -14.85
N THR A 557 29.52 34.26 -14.04
CA THR A 557 29.46 34.37 -12.57
C THR A 557 30.26 35.59 -12.13
N CYS A 558 29.56 36.63 -11.64
CA CYS A 558 30.23 37.76 -10.99
C CYS A 558 31.00 37.26 -9.76
N GLY A 559 32.32 37.36 -9.78
CA GLY A 559 33.19 37.05 -8.66
C GLY A 559 33.01 38.02 -7.50
N SER A 560 31.99 37.83 -6.67
CA SER A 560 31.83 38.53 -5.40
C SER A 560 32.05 37.55 -4.25
N GLY A 561 33.31 37.43 -3.78
CA GLY A 561 33.75 37.14 -2.40
C GLY A 561 33.14 36.02 -1.54
N GLU A 562 32.07 35.35 -1.95
CA GLU A 562 31.40 34.29 -1.21
C GLU A 562 32.03 32.94 -1.56
N LEU A 563 32.08 32.03 -0.58
CA LEU A 563 32.51 30.65 -0.70
C LEU A 563 32.07 30.08 -2.06
N LYS A 564 33.00 29.52 -2.86
CA LYS A 564 32.74 29.04 -4.23
C LYS A 564 31.41 28.29 -4.29
N ALA A 565 30.38 28.95 -4.82
CA ALA A 565 29.05 28.35 -4.97
C ALA A 565 29.18 27.09 -5.83
N VAL A 566 28.61 25.99 -5.35
CA VAL A 566 28.58 24.72 -6.07
C VAL A 566 27.45 24.77 -7.10
N ASN A 567 27.51 23.96 -8.15
CA ASN A 567 26.48 23.91 -9.19
C ASN A 567 25.06 23.70 -8.62
N ASP A 568 24.94 22.89 -7.55
CA ASP A 568 23.71 22.74 -6.76
C ASP A 568 23.12 24.06 -6.26
N ASP A 569 23.97 25.01 -5.83
CA ASP A 569 23.53 26.31 -5.32
C ASP A 569 22.98 27.18 -6.46
N PHE A 570 23.51 27.03 -7.68
CA PHE A 570 22.96 27.68 -8.87
C PHE A 570 21.62 27.09 -9.31
N ILE A 571 21.46 25.77 -9.23
CA ILE A 571 20.18 25.10 -9.51
C ILE A 571 19.12 25.51 -8.48
N LEU A 572 19.48 25.51 -7.20
CA LEU A 572 18.57 25.92 -6.13
C LEU A 572 18.22 27.41 -6.21
N SER A 573 19.20 28.29 -6.42
CA SER A 573 18.94 29.74 -6.57
C SER A 573 18.03 30.05 -7.75
N SER A 574 18.15 29.31 -8.86
CA SER A 574 17.21 29.36 -9.98
C SER A 574 15.77 29.10 -9.51
N CYS A 575 15.56 28.04 -8.71
CA CYS A 575 14.24 27.69 -8.16
C CYS A 575 13.71 28.75 -7.19
N VAL A 576 14.54 29.18 -6.25
CA VAL A 576 14.16 30.12 -5.19
C VAL A 576 13.80 31.48 -5.76
N ASN A 577 14.66 32.01 -6.63
CA ASN A 577 14.44 33.32 -7.24
C ASN A 577 13.23 33.30 -8.17
N PHE A 578 13.04 32.22 -8.92
CA PHE A 578 11.84 32.06 -9.75
C PHE A 578 10.56 31.95 -8.93
N ALA A 579 10.57 31.17 -7.84
CA ALA A 579 9.42 31.03 -6.96
C ALA A 579 9.01 32.37 -6.32
N LYS A 580 9.97 33.24 -5.97
CA LYS A 580 9.70 34.59 -5.44
C LYS A 580 8.90 35.45 -6.41
N THR A 581 9.20 35.37 -7.72
CA THR A 581 8.48 36.15 -8.76
C THR A 581 7.02 35.71 -8.95
N ARG A 582 6.65 34.49 -8.51
CA ARG A 582 5.32 33.88 -8.73
C ARG A 582 4.55 33.58 -7.44
N SER A 583 4.86 34.30 -6.38
CA SER A 583 4.35 34.10 -5.02
C SER A 583 2.86 34.42 -4.80
N LYS A 584 2.09 34.78 -5.84
CA LYS A 584 0.65 35.12 -5.73
C LYS A 584 -0.24 34.10 -6.46
N PRO A 585 -1.34 33.66 -5.84
CA PRO A 585 -2.29 32.76 -6.48
C PRO A 585 -3.02 33.48 -7.65
N PRO A 586 -3.29 32.78 -8.75
CA PRO A 586 -4.10 33.31 -9.85
C PRO A 586 -5.57 33.39 -9.40
N GLY A 587 -5.98 34.52 -8.84
CA GLY A 587 -7.36 34.73 -8.38
C GLY A 587 -7.66 36.03 -7.62
N ASN A 588 -6.66 36.68 -7.03
CA ASN A 588 -6.90 37.94 -6.30
C ASN A 588 -6.66 39.15 -7.22
N VAL A 589 -7.74 39.62 -7.83
CA VAL A 589 -7.81 40.93 -8.49
C VAL A 589 -7.41 42.03 -7.50
N ALA A 590 -6.65 42.98 -8.00
CA ALA A 590 -6.01 44.06 -7.26
C ALA A 590 -6.93 44.83 -6.30
N THR A 591 -6.54 44.90 -5.04
CA THR A 591 -6.67 46.12 -4.24
C THR A 591 -5.31 46.43 -3.63
N THR A 592 -4.63 47.38 -4.27
CA THR A 592 -3.59 48.20 -3.66
C THR A 592 -4.14 48.85 -2.39
N GLN A 593 -3.57 48.51 -1.23
CA GLN A 593 -3.19 49.49 -0.20
C GLN A 593 -2.38 48.86 0.94
N SER A 594 -1.21 49.47 1.15
CA SER A 594 -0.50 49.66 2.42
C SER A 594 -0.03 48.45 3.23
N ALA A 595 1.30 48.40 3.35
CA ALA A 595 1.97 47.96 4.56
C ALA A 595 1.34 48.64 5.80
N SER A 596 0.86 47.86 6.76
CA SER A 596 0.61 48.35 8.12
C SER A 596 0.84 47.25 9.14
N MET A 597 1.67 47.64 10.11
CA MET A 597 1.89 47.10 11.45
C MET A 597 0.77 46.26 12.08
N TYR A 598 1.22 45.21 12.78
CA TYR A 598 0.69 44.62 14.02
C TYR A 598 -0.83 44.70 14.29
N THR A 599 -1.48 43.54 14.21
CA THR A 599 -2.52 43.14 15.17
C THR A 599 -2.39 41.64 15.44
N MET A 600 -2.21 41.30 16.71
CA MET A 600 -2.29 39.93 17.23
C MET A 600 -3.74 39.48 17.14
N ASP A 601 -4.02 38.40 16.39
CA ASP A 601 -5.23 37.58 16.54
C ASP A 601 -5.08 36.23 15.81
N ALA A 602 -5.33 35.16 16.55
CA ALA A 602 -5.45 33.73 16.16
C ALA A 602 -4.27 33.05 15.44
N GLU A 603 -3.76 31.97 16.06
CA GLU A 603 -2.77 31.00 15.54
C GLU A 603 -3.22 30.34 14.22
N GLN A 604 -3.15 31.07 13.09
CA GLN A 604 -3.24 30.47 11.77
C GLN A 604 -1.82 30.16 11.26
N PRO A 605 -1.52 28.91 10.89
CA PRO A 605 -0.22 28.56 10.34
C PRO A 605 0.06 29.36 9.07
N THR A 606 1.26 29.93 8.96
CA THR A 606 1.73 30.70 7.80
C THR A 606 1.62 29.84 6.54
N ARG A 607 0.73 30.23 5.61
CA ARG A 607 0.54 29.53 4.33
C ARG A 607 1.43 30.12 3.25
N LEU A 608 2.23 29.29 2.62
CA LEU A 608 3.14 29.64 1.53
C LEU A 608 2.69 28.96 0.24
N TYR A 609 2.52 29.74 -0.82
CA TYR A 609 2.18 29.20 -2.14
C TYR A 609 3.44 28.88 -2.96
N ARG A 610 3.48 27.70 -3.59
CA ARG A 610 4.56 27.26 -4.48
C ARG A 610 4.00 26.59 -5.73
N SER A 611 4.38 27.11 -6.90
CA SER A 611 4.06 26.52 -8.21
C SER A 611 5.27 25.89 -8.92
N VAL A 612 6.44 25.99 -8.29
CA VAL A 612 7.73 25.50 -8.77
C VAL A 612 8.10 24.27 -7.95
N VAL A 613 8.51 23.20 -8.63
CA VAL A 613 8.96 21.96 -8.00
C VAL A 613 10.33 21.60 -8.55
N LEU A 614 11.27 21.31 -7.65
CA LEU A 614 12.58 20.78 -8.00
C LEU A 614 12.49 19.26 -8.17
N LEU A 615 12.99 18.76 -9.29
CA LEU A 615 13.06 17.33 -9.59
C LEU A 615 14.50 16.88 -9.39
N THR A 616 14.73 16.14 -8.31
CA THR A 616 16.06 15.67 -7.92
C THR A 616 15.99 14.38 -7.13
N GLU A 617 16.98 13.52 -7.30
CA GLU A 617 17.23 12.35 -6.44
C GLU A 617 18.42 12.59 -5.49
N ASP A 618 19.10 13.74 -5.59
CA ASP A 618 20.21 14.11 -4.72
C ASP A 618 19.69 14.56 -3.35
N ARG A 619 20.17 13.86 -2.30
CA ARG A 619 19.80 14.16 -0.92
C ARG A 619 20.31 15.52 -0.46
N ALA A 620 21.51 15.91 -0.83
CA ALA A 620 22.11 17.17 -0.41
C ALA A 620 21.33 18.35 -1.00
N LEU A 621 21.02 18.30 -2.30
CA LEU A 621 20.22 19.32 -2.97
C LEU A 621 18.79 19.39 -2.42
N ASN A 622 18.15 18.24 -2.16
CA ASN A 622 16.82 18.18 -1.53
C ASN A 622 16.81 18.84 -0.14
N ILE A 623 17.81 18.56 0.70
CA ILE A 623 17.92 19.20 2.03
C ILE A 623 18.03 20.72 1.89
N LYS A 624 18.87 21.22 0.99
CA LYS A 624 19.01 22.66 0.74
C LYS A 624 17.70 23.28 0.27
N ALA A 625 16.98 22.61 -0.63
CA ALA A 625 15.70 23.08 -1.15
C ALA A 625 14.58 23.13 -0.09
N VAL A 626 14.54 22.14 0.81
CA VAL A 626 13.60 22.14 1.95
C VAL A 626 13.86 23.33 2.88
N CYS A 627 15.14 23.65 3.17
CA CYS A 627 15.49 24.83 3.97
C CYS A 627 15.02 26.15 3.34
N GLU A 628 14.97 26.21 2.00
CA GLU A 628 14.48 27.37 1.24
C GLU A 628 12.97 27.32 0.93
N ASN A 629 12.24 26.36 1.50
CA ASN A 629 10.80 26.13 1.26
C ASN A 629 10.46 25.91 -0.23
N ILE A 630 11.30 25.14 -0.93
CA ILE A 630 11.09 24.70 -2.31
C ILE A 630 10.68 23.21 -2.31
N PRO A 631 9.48 22.86 -2.79
CA PRO A 631 9.02 21.48 -2.87
C PRO A 631 9.89 20.64 -3.79
N CYS A 632 10.22 19.42 -3.37
CA CYS A 632 11.07 18.49 -4.11
C CYS A 632 10.40 17.14 -4.31
N ARG A 633 10.57 16.53 -5.50
CA ARG A 633 10.20 15.12 -5.75
C ARG A 633 11.21 14.45 -6.66
N THR A 634 11.34 13.12 -6.52
CA THR A 634 12.02 12.31 -7.53
C THR A 634 11.17 12.21 -8.79
N ILE A 635 11.79 11.96 -9.94
CA ILE A 635 11.06 11.81 -11.22
C ILE A 635 10.00 10.70 -11.13
N PRO A 636 10.29 9.48 -10.63
CA PRO A 636 9.27 8.43 -10.52
C PRO A 636 8.10 8.80 -9.59
N SER A 637 8.39 9.47 -8.47
CA SER A 637 7.37 9.94 -7.52
C SER A 637 6.47 11.00 -8.15
N PHE A 638 7.05 11.93 -8.90
CA PHE A 638 6.29 12.97 -9.60
C PHE A 638 5.43 12.38 -10.72
N MET A 639 5.95 11.45 -11.52
CA MET A 639 5.20 10.76 -12.58
C MET A 639 3.98 10.02 -12.02
N LYS A 640 4.16 9.28 -10.91
CA LYS A 640 3.08 8.59 -10.21
C LYS A 640 2.02 9.58 -9.71
N TRP A 641 2.44 10.69 -9.09
CA TRP A 641 1.54 11.73 -8.61
C TRP A 641 0.76 12.41 -9.74
N ALA A 642 1.44 12.71 -10.85
CA ALA A 642 0.83 13.36 -12.02
C ALA A 642 -0.04 12.41 -12.87
N ALA A 643 -0.06 11.12 -12.55
CA ALA A 643 -0.69 10.05 -13.32
C ALA A 643 -0.20 9.98 -14.78
N LEU A 644 1.10 10.22 -14.99
CA LEU A 644 1.76 10.10 -16.29
C LEU A 644 2.31 8.67 -16.44
N LYS A 645 1.91 7.96 -17.50
CA LYS A 645 2.27 6.55 -17.76
C LYS A 645 3.51 6.40 -18.62
#